data_AF-E5A7P7-F1
#
_entry.id   AF-E5A7P7-F1
#
_cell.length_a   1.000
_cell.length_b   1.000
_cell.length_c   1.000
_cell.angle_alpha   90.00
_cell.angle_beta   90.00
_cell.angle_gamma   90.00
#
_symmetry.space_group_name_H-M   'P 1'
#
loop_
_entity.id
_entity.type
_entity.pdbx_description
1 polymer ?
#
loop_
_entity_poly.entity_id
_entity_poly.type
_entity_poly.pdbx_seq_one_letter_code
_entity_poly.pdbx_strand_id
1 'polypeptide(L)'
;MQVVSIFTTCFVVSSVHPEPTLGSTKLWPTAGTVEIVFGGVVLQPHCHHPTVLFSRPERPTSQRYSRLAILNSLHRFTHAQGRANHESLHHQQHKFESRYLPWTARRHRLSRPATRTPPPPTGIPSRPLNTLVDRQGTSALSPHRTADHTKPYYHTSTHPHIHTTTMAWQPQDEHLRQLAHCLKDTLNGSDQSARENAGIMLKSARDSPDIDKYLAYVLSNRQPPPAVNMDASQYFQARSAAAVMLKNDIKTTYKTMADSTKDYICSIILVGLQDQSSQMRGYAGNVITEIVRQGGIMGWPQILSELINMASTTDGSVSAQAQEGAMNALLKICEDNRKALDKQYQGQKPLNFLFPKLLELTTSPSARVRADALASINVFVPEKPQAVLSNIETLMQQLFSLASDPSEDVRKHVCRAFVHVADIAPQAIIPHMEGLVDYMVTQQRNVKNQELALDAAEFWLCVGEDENMREHLGPYLAKIVPVLLSSMVYSEDEIMRLEGEEDDYDVEDREEDIRPAFASTKAGRLTTGPNGEVATTTNGASDTTLENIDDDLSEGEIEDFDDEDDEFGDPEEQWNLRKCSAAALDVLASVFHEAVFAATLPYLTDNLNHADWPNRESAVLALGAIADGCMEVVEPHLPMLTPYLITLLQDPKPVVRQITCWSLGRYSGWASHLDKAGKSQFFEPVMEGILLKMLDKNKKVQEAAASAFANLEEKANTELKDYCEVIIRQFVQCFAMYKDRNMFILYDCVQTLAEHVGPALARDDLVSMLMPALLQRWNKVSDQSREMFPLLECLSYVATALGRKFAQYAVGIFTRCVKIIQRNLEEGAMAAEINGFEAPDKDFLVTSLDLISAIIQALDMQDSVQLVGSTSQFFQLLAVCMSDPNNDVRQSAYALLGDCAIYVFDQLQPGLPTILEILIAQLEVAKIHLDGEETGYSVINNACWSVGEIAMRQKEGMQPYVERLLHKLGTILFDENVPDSLNENAAIALGRLGLGCSQYLSVHLAQIAPNFLRSVQKVSWTDEKCHALTGFMMIMLANPGAMEQSLLEFFSEISTADLNVVGSSVGQAFRSTAKQVIQTYRGMIPDFDAFLGGLPPDQQASFQQLYSTA
;
A
#
# COMPACT_ATOMS: atom_id res chain seq x y z
N MET A 1 -7.42 27.54 34.46
CA MET A 1 -8.36 28.64 34.77
C MET A 1 -8.55 29.61 33.60
N GLN A 2 -7.48 30.11 32.95
CA GLN A 2 -7.60 30.95 31.75
C GLN A 2 -8.36 30.26 30.60
N VAL A 3 -8.08 28.98 30.31
CA VAL A 3 -8.73 28.21 29.23
C VAL A 3 -10.27 28.23 29.29
N VAL A 4 -10.84 28.06 30.50
CA VAL A 4 -12.30 28.13 30.73
C VAL A 4 -12.86 29.52 30.39
N SER A 5 -12.10 30.58 30.65
CA SER A 5 -12.51 31.97 30.34
C SER A 5 -12.48 32.26 28.84
N ILE A 6 -11.50 31.72 28.11
CA ILE A 6 -11.38 31.86 26.64
C ILE A 6 -12.63 31.27 25.98
N PHE A 7 -12.88 30.00 26.25
CA PHE A 7 -14.02 29.27 25.69
C PHE A 7 -15.37 29.86 26.11
N THR A 8 -15.51 30.40 27.32
CA THR A 8 -16.71 31.17 27.69
C THR A 8 -16.88 32.46 26.86
N THR A 9 -15.77 33.12 26.47
CA THR A 9 -15.82 34.42 25.79
C THR A 9 -16.25 34.29 24.33
N CYS A 10 -15.73 33.29 23.61
CA CYS A 10 -16.09 33.05 22.20
C CYS A 10 -17.62 32.82 22.01
N PHE A 11 -18.28 32.18 22.98
CA PHE A 11 -19.68 31.75 22.88
C PHE A 11 -20.70 32.82 23.33
N VAL A 12 -20.24 33.84 24.08
CA VAL A 12 -21.06 35.01 24.44
C VAL A 12 -21.30 35.93 23.23
N VAL A 13 -20.42 35.88 22.21
CA VAL A 13 -20.60 36.67 20.98
C VAL A 13 -21.66 36.05 20.06
N SER A 14 -21.61 34.72 19.85
CA SER A 14 -22.51 33.98 18.96
C SER A 14 -23.98 33.93 19.42
N SER A 15 -24.28 34.40 20.63
CA SER A 15 -25.63 34.43 21.22
C SER A 15 -26.33 35.79 21.13
N VAL A 16 -25.78 36.75 20.36
CA VAL A 16 -26.38 38.07 20.11
C VAL A 16 -27.20 38.06 18.81
N HIS A 17 -28.53 38.19 18.92
CA HIS A 17 -29.40 38.40 17.76
C HIS A 17 -29.08 39.74 17.03
N PRO A 18 -29.11 39.79 15.69
CA PRO A 18 -28.94 41.03 14.95
C PRO A 18 -30.17 41.95 15.07
N GLU A 19 -29.96 43.20 15.51
CA GLU A 19 -31.00 44.23 15.44
C GLU A 19 -31.24 44.70 13.98
N PRO A 20 -32.50 44.82 13.52
CA PRO A 20 -32.80 45.22 12.15
C PRO A 20 -32.78 46.74 11.96
N THR A 21 -31.86 47.24 11.12
CA THR A 21 -31.86 48.65 10.68
C THR A 21 -32.92 48.89 9.59
N LEU A 22 -33.61 50.05 9.64
CA LEU A 22 -34.78 50.33 8.79
C LEU A 22 -34.40 50.75 7.36
N GLY A 23 -35.05 50.15 6.34
CA GLY A 23 -34.67 50.29 4.92
C GLY A 23 -35.79 50.44 3.85
N SER A 24 -37.04 50.77 4.22
CA SER A 24 -38.14 51.26 3.34
C SER A 24 -38.64 50.44 2.12
N THR A 25 -39.92 50.00 2.19
CA THR A 25 -40.87 49.74 1.05
C THR A 25 -40.59 48.56 0.08
N LYS A 26 -41.58 47.82 -0.48
CA LYS A 26 -43.03 48.08 -0.68
C LYS A 26 -43.84 46.78 -0.97
N LEU A 27 -45.14 46.78 -0.63
CA LEU A 27 -46.25 45.93 -1.16
C LEU A 27 -46.39 44.45 -0.70
N TRP A 28 -47.55 43.87 -1.04
CA TRP A 28 -48.31 42.72 -0.45
C TRP A 28 -48.75 41.74 -1.59
N PRO A 29 -49.41 40.56 -1.38
CA PRO A 29 -50.14 40.08 -0.19
C PRO A 29 -49.99 38.60 0.27
N THR A 30 -50.57 38.35 1.44
CA THR A 30 -50.78 37.12 2.25
C THR A 30 -51.53 35.92 1.62
N ALA A 31 -51.16 34.69 2.03
CA ALA A 31 -52.03 33.64 2.66
C ALA A 31 -51.22 32.33 2.89
N GLY A 32 -51.44 31.50 3.92
CA GLY A 32 -52.39 31.55 5.06
C GLY A 32 -52.03 30.52 6.16
N THR A 33 -52.76 30.52 7.28
CA THR A 33 -52.37 29.88 8.56
C THR A 33 -53.15 28.61 8.91
N VAL A 34 -52.53 27.67 9.65
CA VAL A 34 -53.20 26.65 10.46
C VAL A 34 -52.50 26.53 11.83
N GLU A 35 -53.25 26.46 12.93
CA GLU A 35 -52.78 26.30 14.32
C GLU A 35 -53.38 25.02 14.97
N ILE A 36 -53.04 24.81 16.26
CA ILE A 36 -53.69 24.01 17.34
C ILE A 36 -52.88 22.75 17.73
N VAL A 37 -51.97 22.81 18.72
CA VAL A 37 -52.11 22.91 20.20
C VAL A 37 -52.18 21.55 20.92
N PHE A 38 -51.24 21.33 21.86
CA PHE A 38 -51.36 20.77 23.24
C PHE A 38 -49.94 20.77 23.87
N GLY A 39 -49.67 20.90 25.17
CA GLY A 39 -50.48 21.21 26.35
C GLY A 39 -49.66 20.92 27.64
N GLY A 40 -49.40 21.90 28.51
CA GLY A 40 -48.31 21.83 29.51
C GLY A 40 -48.68 21.75 31.00
N VAL A 41 -47.74 21.26 31.82
CA VAL A 41 -47.77 21.21 33.30
C VAL A 41 -46.43 21.71 33.88
N VAL A 42 -46.37 22.06 35.18
CA VAL A 42 -45.77 23.34 35.62
C VAL A 42 -45.19 23.28 37.07
N LEU A 43 -43.94 23.81 37.27
CA LEU A 43 -43.26 24.12 38.57
C LEU A 43 -42.82 22.91 39.45
N GLN A 44 -41.86 22.95 40.41
CA GLN A 44 -40.92 23.98 40.94
C GLN A 44 -39.74 23.33 41.73
N PRO A 45 -38.59 24.00 41.89
CA PRO A 45 -37.66 23.75 43.01
C PRO A 45 -37.44 24.98 43.93
N HIS A 46 -37.06 24.76 45.19
CA HIS A 46 -36.73 25.80 46.19
C HIS A 46 -35.26 25.77 46.66
N CYS A 47 -34.80 26.80 47.39
CA CYS A 47 -33.41 27.25 47.37
C CYS A 47 -32.61 27.11 48.69
N HIS A 48 -31.28 27.33 48.55
CA HIS A 48 -30.28 27.82 49.54
C HIS A 48 -29.31 26.83 50.23
N HIS A 49 -28.03 26.88 49.80
CA HIS A 49 -26.85 27.52 50.47
C HIS A 49 -26.76 27.62 52.03
N PRO A 50 -25.55 27.85 52.64
CA PRO A 50 -24.19 28.07 52.06
C PRO A 50 -22.98 27.47 52.85
N THR A 51 -21.74 27.81 52.39
CA THR A 51 -20.51 28.13 53.18
C THR A 51 -19.34 27.12 53.33
N VAL A 52 -18.32 27.32 52.49
CA VAL A 52 -16.86 27.43 52.75
C VAL A 52 -16.26 26.95 54.10
N LEU A 53 -15.24 26.06 54.07
CA LEU A 53 -13.87 26.32 54.59
C LEU A 53 -12.83 25.21 54.30
N PHE A 54 -11.54 25.54 54.48
CA PHE A 54 -10.34 24.73 54.16
C PHE A 54 -10.13 23.51 55.09
N SER A 55 -9.53 22.42 54.58
CA SER A 55 -8.14 21.99 54.92
C SER A 55 -7.68 20.68 54.24
N ARG A 56 -6.39 20.62 53.87
CA ARG A 56 -5.59 19.40 53.58
C ARG A 56 -4.99 18.84 54.92
N PRO A 57 -4.26 17.69 54.98
CA PRO A 57 -3.82 16.77 53.92
C PRO A 57 -4.08 15.25 54.21
N GLU A 58 -3.45 14.40 53.39
CA GLU A 58 -2.85 13.07 53.69
C GLU A 58 -3.30 11.86 52.83
N ARG A 59 -2.32 11.29 52.12
CA ARG A 59 -2.25 9.90 51.57
C ARG A 59 -1.51 9.03 52.65
N PRO A 60 -1.28 7.69 52.53
CA PRO A 60 -1.44 6.79 51.37
C PRO A 60 -1.99 5.37 51.74
N THR A 61 -1.67 4.37 50.91
CA THR A 61 -1.89 2.89 51.03
C THR A 61 -3.33 2.40 50.90
N SER A 62 -3.73 1.38 50.11
CA SER A 62 -3.13 0.29 49.30
C SER A 62 -3.32 -1.15 49.83
N GLN A 63 -3.34 -2.10 48.89
CA GLN A 63 -3.39 -3.57 49.02
C GLN A 63 -4.73 -4.28 49.36
N ARG A 64 -5.25 -4.97 48.32
CA ARG A 64 -5.62 -6.42 48.26
C ARG A 64 -6.06 -7.13 49.57
N TYR A 65 -7.17 -7.87 49.52
CA TYR A 65 -7.14 -9.29 49.11
C TYR A 65 -8.54 -9.93 48.92
N SER A 66 -8.56 -10.99 48.11
CA SER A 66 -9.76 -11.70 47.62
C SER A 66 -10.29 -12.78 48.57
N ARG A 67 -11.60 -13.09 48.47
CA ARG A 67 -12.22 -14.44 48.52
C ARG A 67 -13.76 -14.35 48.41
N LEU A 68 -14.52 -15.36 48.00
CA LEU A 68 -14.38 -16.43 46.98
C LEU A 68 -15.72 -17.21 46.97
N ALA A 69 -16.36 -17.39 45.80
CA ALA A 69 -17.38 -18.40 45.45
C ALA A 69 -18.65 -18.61 46.32
N ILE A 70 -19.79 -18.86 45.66
CA ILE A 70 -20.49 -20.17 45.73
C ILE A 70 -21.63 -20.29 44.69
N LEU A 71 -21.68 -21.48 44.05
CA LEU A 71 -22.76 -22.09 43.24
C LEU A 71 -23.24 -21.48 41.90
N ASN A 72 -22.82 -22.15 40.82
CA ASN A 72 -23.58 -22.29 39.57
C ASN A 72 -24.84 -23.16 39.78
N SER A 73 -25.87 -22.98 38.93
CA SER A 73 -26.43 -24.03 38.03
C SER A 73 -27.93 -23.84 37.74
N LEU A 74 -28.30 -23.68 36.45
CA LEU A 74 -29.56 -24.21 35.92
C LEU A 74 -29.55 -24.20 34.39
N HIS A 75 -29.56 -25.39 33.78
CA HIS A 75 -29.61 -25.54 32.32
C HIS A 75 -30.38 -26.83 31.97
N ARG A 76 -31.19 -26.77 30.90
CA ARG A 76 -31.91 -27.88 30.25
C ARG A 76 -33.00 -28.61 31.08
N PHE A 77 -34.26 -28.28 30.78
CA PHE A 77 -35.37 -29.24 30.87
C PHE A 77 -36.51 -28.87 29.90
N THR A 78 -36.62 -29.59 28.78
CA THR A 78 -37.87 -30.13 28.20
C THR A 78 -37.55 -30.85 26.89
N HIS A 79 -38.05 -32.08 26.74
CA HIS A 79 -38.22 -32.73 25.43
C HIS A 79 -39.35 -33.76 25.52
N ALA A 80 -40.06 -33.95 24.41
CA ALA A 80 -41.02 -35.02 24.14
C ALA A 80 -42.27 -35.16 25.06
N GLN A 81 -43.40 -34.61 24.61
CA GLN A 81 -44.66 -35.36 24.49
C GLN A 81 -45.49 -34.79 23.32
N GLY A 82 -46.15 -35.67 22.56
CA GLY A 82 -46.94 -35.30 21.37
C GLY A 82 -46.63 -36.17 20.14
N ARG A 83 -47.36 -37.28 19.99
CA ARG A 83 -47.34 -38.13 18.78
C ARG A 83 -48.78 -38.44 18.35
N ALA A 84 -48.93 -38.77 17.08
CA ALA A 84 -50.15 -39.24 16.39
C ALA A 84 -51.26 -38.20 16.13
N ASN A 85 -51.46 -37.89 14.84
CA ASN A 85 -52.67 -38.39 14.19
C ASN A 85 -52.49 -38.60 12.67
N HIS A 86 -52.80 -39.83 12.24
CA HIS A 86 -53.18 -40.35 10.92
C HIS A 86 -52.41 -40.05 9.61
N GLU A 87 -52.16 -41.16 8.90
CA GLU A 87 -51.75 -41.26 7.50
C GLU A 87 -52.95 -41.11 6.54
N SER A 88 -52.72 -40.83 5.24
CA SER A 88 -52.94 -41.81 4.15
C SER A 88 -53.05 -41.19 2.73
N LEU A 89 -52.99 -42.08 1.71
CA LEU A 89 -53.51 -41.94 0.32
C LEU A 89 -52.76 -41.10 -0.74
N HIS A 90 -51.68 -41.69 -1.27
CA HIS A 90 -51.53 -42.14 -2.67
C HIS A 90 -52.20 -41.36 -3.85
N HIS A 91 -51.36 -41.04 -4.86
CA HIS A 91 -51.55 -41.29 -6.31
C HIS A 91 -52.81 -40.72 -7.05
N GLN A 92 -52.62 -39.80 -8.03
CA GLN A 92 -52.52 -40.17 -9.46
C GLN A 92 -52.23 -39.01 -10.45
N GLN A 93 -51.96 -39.39 -11.71
CA GLN A 93 -51.36 -38.62 -12.80
C GLN A 93 -52.31 -37.73 -13.64
N HIS A 94 -51.68 -36.78 -14.38
CA HIS A 94 -51.90 -36.42 -15.80
C HIS A 94 -52.90 -35.32 -16.26
N LYS A 95 -52.30 -34.37 -17.01
CA LYS A 95 -52.72 -33.75 -18.30
C LYS A 95 -53.89 -32.76 -18.35
N PHE A 96 -53.58 -31.55 -18.82
CA PHE A 96 -53.84 -31.03 -20.19
C PHE A 96 -52.63 -30.08 -20.51
N GLU A 97 -51.95 -30.03 -21.68
CA GLU A 97 -52.37 -29.74 -23.06
C GLU A 97 -53.09 -28.39 -23.24
N SER A 98 -52.80 -27.52 -24.22
CA SER A 98 -51.75 -27.45 -25.27
C SER A 98 -51.86 -26.05 -25.97
N ARG A 99 -51.15 -25.60 -27.03
CA ARG A 99 -50.12 -26.12 -27.97
C ARG A 99 -49.60 -24.91 -28.81
N TYR A 100 -48.32 -24.77 -29.18
CA TYR A 100 -47.90 -24.15 -30.49
C TYR A 100 -46.44 -24.48 -30.88
N LEU A 101 -46.20 -24.64 -32.20
CA LEU A 101 -45.02 -25.18 -32.92
C LEU A 101 -45.23 -24.88 -34.44
N PRO A 102 -44.30 -25.21 -35.39
CA PRO A 102 -42.83 -25.14 -35.43
C PRO A 102 -42.32 -24.54 -36.79
N TRP A 103 -41.03 -24.72 -37.15
CA TRP A 103 -40.58 -25.35 -38.43
C TRP A 103 -39.04 -25.59 -38.41
N THR A 104 -38.55 -26.85 -38.40
CA THR A 104 -37.81 -27.58 -39.49
C THR A 104 -36.46 -27.00 -39.96
N ALA A 105 -35.38 -27.73 -40.31
CA ALA A 105 -34.91 -29.14 -40.21
C ALA A 105 -33.41 -29.18 -40.71
N ARG A 106 -32.61 -30.25 -40.86
CA ARG A 106 -32.78 -31.72 -41.04
C ARG A 106 -31.55 -32.53 -40.54
N ARG A 107 -31.81 -33.79 -40.12
CA ARG A 107 -31.09 -35.09 -40.31
C ARG A 107 -29.69 -35.11 -40.99
N HIS A 108 -28.74 -36.00 -40.63
CA HIS A 108 -28.88 -37.48 -40.72
C HIS A 108 -28.00 -38.34 -39.77
N ARG A 109 -28.32 -39.66 -39.73
CA ARG A 109 -27.66 -40.77 -38.98
C ARG A 109 -26.56 -41.46 -39.84
N LEU A 110 -25.76 -42.50 -39.47
CA LEU A 110 -25.74 -43.52 -38.37
C LEU A 110 -24.37 -44.32 -38.37
N SER A 111 -24.14 -45.17 -37.35
CA SER A 111 -23.33 -46.44 -37.32
C SER A 111 -21.77 -46.50 -37.23
N ARG A 112 -21.28 -47.53 -36.50
CA ARG A 112 -19.89 -48.10 -36.41
C ARG A 112 -19.82 -49.44 -37.21
N PRO A 113 -18.79 -50.35 -37.16
CA PRO A 113 -17.35 -50.28 -36.77
C PRO A 113 -16.35 -51.03 -37.75
N ALA A 114 -15.04 -51.07 -37.38
CA ALA A 114 -14.09 -52.22 -37.47
C ALA A 114 -13.03 -52.43 -38.63
N THR A 115 -11.78 -52.68 -38.18
CA THR A 115 -10.71 -53.63 -38.65
C THR A 115 -9.80 -53.44 -39.92
N ARG A 116 -8.47 -53.20 -39.66
CA ARG A 116 -7.25 -53.94 -40.15
C ARG A 116 -6.79 -53.78 -41.65
N THR A 117 -5.57 -54.10 -42.19
CA THR A 117 -4.14 -54.51 -41.83
C THR A 117 -3.28 -54.71 -43.13
N PRO A 118 -1.92 -54.95 -43.17
CA PRO A 118 -0.75 -54.57 -42.34
C PRO A 118 0.51 -54.05 -43.20
N PRO A 119 1.81 -54.50 -43.15
CA PRO A 119 3.02 -53.61 -43.33
C PRO A 119 4.02 -54.13 -44.44
N PRO A 120 5.40 -54.03 -44.41
CA PRO A 120 6.44 -53.21 -43.71
C PRO A 120 7.46 -52.55 -44.70
N PRO A 121 8.76 -52.21 -44.41
CA PRO A 121 9.57 -51.93 -43.18
C PRO A 121 10.11 -50.44 -43.20
N THR A 122 11.33 -49.93 -42.84
CA THR A 122 12.68 -50.40 -42.36
C THR A 122 13.54 -49.23 -41.78
N GLY A 123 14.57 -49.51 -40.94
CA GLY A 123 15.76 -48.65 -40.66
C GLY A 123 15.64 -47.64 -39.48
N ILE A 124 16.40 -47.59 -38.36
CA ILE A 124 17.81 -47.88 -37.92
C ILE A 124 18.72 -46.61 -37.91
N PRO A 125 19.45 -46.25 -36.81
CA PRO A 125 19.36 -46.63 -35.38
C PRO A 125 19.53 -45.44 -34.36
N SER A 126 19.64 -45.75 -33.05
CA SER A 126 19.98 -44.85 -31.92
C SER A 126 20.99 -45.50 -30.94
N ARG A 127 21.74 -44.71 -30.12
CA ARG A 127 22.49 -45.07 -28.85
C ARG A 127 23.53 -43.97 -28.41
N PRO A 128 24.17 -43.97 -27.19
CA PRO A 128 23.55 -43.83 -25.86
C PRO A 128 24.39 -43.16 -24.70
N LEU A 129 23.76 -42.97 -23.53
CA LEU A 129 24.21 -43.22 -22.13
C LEU A 129 25.69 -43.05 -21.63
N ASN A 130 25.80 -42.27 -20.54
CA ASN A 130 26.38 -42.61 -19.21
C ASN A 130 27.88 -42.48 -18.79
N THR A 131 28.04 -41.80 -17.64
CA THR A 131 28.75 -42.20 -16.37
C THR A 131 30.26 -42.00 -16.11
N LEU A 132 30.53 -41.78 -14.80
CA LEU A 132 31.77 -41.99 -14.00
C LEU A 132 32.94 -40.99 -14.15
N VAL A 133 33.86 -40.81 -13.18
CA VAL A 133 33.80 -40.68 -11.69
C VAL A 133 35.24 -40.44 -11.13
N ASP A 134 35.35 -39.69 -10.03
CA ASP A 134 36.47 -39.57 -9.06
C ASP A 134 37.97 -39.37 -9.46
N ARG A 135 38.58 -38.43 -8.71
CA ARG A 135 39.87 -38.49 -7.98
C ARG A 135 41.25 -38.15 -8.59
N GLN A 136 41.96 -37.37 -7.74
CA GLN A 136 43.39 -37.41 -7.39
C GLN A 136 44.46 -36.89 -8.38
N GLY A 137 45.44 -36.15 -7.84
CA GLY A 137 46.59 -35.63 -8.61
C GLY A 137 47.42 -34.53 -7.91
N THR A 138 47.99 -34.78 -6.74
CA THR A 138 48.75 -33.77 -5.96
C THR A 138 50.25 -33.68 -6.34
N SER A 139 50.70 -32.50 -6.81
CA SER A 139 52.02 -31.89 -6.50
C SER A 139 52.06 -30.47 -7.09
N ALA A 140 52.39 -29.38 -6.40
CA ALA A 140 53.47 -29.06 -5.46
C ALA A 140 54.84 -28.87 -6.13
N LEU A 141 55.22 -27.60 -6.38
CA LEU A 141 56.47 -26.97 -5.89
C LEU A 141 56.58 -25.48 -6.31
N SER A 142 57.16 -24.67 -5.42
CA SER A 142 57.50 -23.24 -5.59
C SER A 142 59.02 -23.11 -5.90
N PRO A 143 59.76 -21.97 -5.71
CA PRO A 143 59.38 -20.58 -5.38
C PRO A 143 60.19 -19.47 -6.12
N HIS A 144 59.93 -18.20 -5.75
CA HIS A 144 60.81 -17.02 -5.87
C HIS A 144 61.05 -16.43 -7.29
N ARG A 145 61.46 -15.15 -7.45
CA ARG A 145 61.94 -14.13 -6.49
C ARG A 145 61.55 -12.69 -6.89
N THR A 146 61.61 -11.77 -5.94
CA THR A 146 61.33 -10.32 -6.07
C THR A 146 62.49 -9.50 -6.64
N ALA A 147 62.20 -8.51 -7.49
CA ALA A 147 62.87 -7.18 -7.59
C ALA A 147 62.25 -6.34 -8.74
N ASP A 148 62.51 -5.04 -8.90
CA ASP A 148 62.42 -3.90 -7.96
C ASP A 148 62.47 -2.58 -8.78
N HIS A 149 62.00 -1.47 -8.21
CA HIS A 149 62.14 -0.04 -8.60
C HIS A 149 62.63 0.42 -10.00
N THR A 150 61.66 0.84 -10.83
CA THR A 150 61.52 2.20 -11.45
C THR A 150 62.71 2.98 -12.09
N LYS A 151 62.65 3.12 -13.44
CA LYS A 151 62.95 4.34 -14.28
C LYS A 151 64.43 4.87 -14.30
N PRO A 152 64.87 5.84 -15.15
CA PRO A 152 64.12 6.72 -16.09
C PRO A 152 64.75 7.03 -17.50
N TYR A 153 64.07 7.92 -18.26
CA TYR A 153 64.50 8.83 -19.37
C TYR A 153 65.06 8.32 -20.73
N TYR A 154 64.24 8.52 -21.80
CA TYR A 154 64.50 9.03 -23.18
C TYR A 154 65.68 8.42 -24.00
N HIS A 155 65.55 8.04 -25.28
CA HIS A 155 65.09 8.91 -26.39
C HIS A 155 64.60 8.12 -27.65
N THR A 156 63.79 8.80 -28.47
CA THR A 156 63.31 8.52 -29.84
C THR A 156 64.01 7.46 -30.74
N SER A 157 63.21 6.63 -31.42
CA SER A 157 63.44 6.22 -32.81
C SER A 157 62.11 5.95 -33.54
N THR A 158 62.06 6.15 -34.86
CA THR A 158 60.83 6.11 -35.68
C THR A 158 60.74 4.86 -36.56
N HIS A 159 59.57 4.23 -36.63
CA HIS A 159 59.04 3.64 -37.87
C HIS A 159 57.49 3.58 -37.80
N PRO A 160 56.78 3.52 -38.95
CA PRO A 160 55.39 3.95 -39.02
C PRO A 160 54.38 2.86 -38.62
N HIS A 161 53.47 3.20 -37.71
CA HIS A 161 52.17 2.56 -37.67
C HIS A 161 51.25 3.22 -38.71
N ILE A 162 50.53 2.39 -39.46
CA ILE A 162 49.56 2.85 -40.45
C ILE A 162 48.33 3.38 -39.69
N HIS A 163 48.16 4.70 -39.65
CA HIS A 163 46.86 5.27 -39.30
C HIS A 163 45.88 4.96 -40.42
N THR A 164 45.07 3.92 -40.23
CA THR A 164 43.78 3.79 -40.92
C THR A 164 42.86 4.86 -40.37
N THR A 165 42.88 6.05 -40.98
CA THR A 165 41.94 7.12 -40.66
C THR A 165 40.52 6.63 -40.93
N THR A 166 39.78 6.30 -39.88
CA THR A 166 38.32 6.15 -39.95
C THR A 166 37.75 7.47 -40.42
N MET A 167 37.17 7.50 -41.63
CA MET A 167 36.52 8.71 -42.12
C MET A 167 35.30 8.99 -41.24
N ALA A 168 35.37 10.09 -40.48
CA ALA A 168 34.24 10.55 -39.68
C ALA A 168 33.03 10.74 -40.61
N TRP A 169 31.88 10.20 -40.20
CA TRP A 169 30.65 10.30 -40.96
C TRP A 169 30.29 11.77 -41.20
N GLN A 170 29.80 12.08 -42.40
CA GLN A 170 29.36 13.42 -42.78
C GLN A 170 27.96 13.32 -43.40
N PRO A 171 27.04 14.25 -43.07
CA PRO A 171 25.71 14.27 -43.66
C PRO A 171 25.79 14.62 -45.16
N GLN A 172 24.87 14.08 -45.95
CA GLN A 172 24.69 14.48 -47.34
C GLN A 172 23.72 15.67 -47.40
N ASP A 173 24.17 16.78 -48.02
CA ASP A 173 23.47 18.08 -48.03
C ASP A 173 21.97 18.01 -48.36
N GLU A 174 21.58 17.21 -49.35
CA GLU A 174 20.18 17.11 -49.78
C GLU A 174 19.30 16.35 -48.76
N HIS A 175 19.79 15.22 -48.24
CA HIS A 175 19.09 14.46 -47.20
C HIS A 175 19.01 15.24 -45.88
N LEU A 176 20.07 15.98 -45.55
CA LEU A 176 20.11 16.87 -44.39
C LEU A 176 19.09 18.02 -44.51
N ARG A 177 18.99 18.67 -45.68
CA ARG A 177 17.96 19.67 -45.98
C ARG A 177 16.56 19.07 -45.86
N GLN A 178 16.32 17.95 -46.55
CA GLN A 178 15.01 17.29 -46.59
C GLN A 178 14.54 16.91 -45.18
N LEU A 179 15.40 16.28 -44.38
CA LEU A 179 15.09 15.91 -43.00
C LEU A 179 14.82 17.13 -42.13
N ALA A 180 15.66 18.17 -42.19
CA ALA A 180 15.47 19.39 -41.40
C ALA A 180 14.13 20.06 -41.68
N HIS A 181 13.69 20.11 -42.96
CA HIS A 181 12.37 20.61 -43.32
C HIS A 181 11.24 19.77 -42.72
N CYS A 182 11.27 18.43 -42.89
CA CYS A 182 10.28 17.54 -42.29
C CYS A 182 10.21 17.69 -40.76
N LEU A 183 11.36 17.77 -40.07
CA LEU A 183 11.45 17.96 -38.62
C LEU A 183 10.85 19.28 -38.15
N LYS A 184 11.11 20.38 -38.86
CA LYS A 184 10.50 21.68 -38.55
C LYS A 184 8.99 21.69 -38.81
N ASP A 185 8.52 20.93 -39.79
CA ASP A 185 7.10 20.87 -40.15
C ASP A 185 6.25 19.96 -39.23
N THR A 186 6.82 19.02 -38.46
CA THR A 186 6.05 18.27 -37.43
C THR A 186 5.57 19.17 -36.30
N LEU A 187 6.33 20.20 -35.94
CA LEU A 187 5.99 21.18 -34.89
C LEU A 187 5.12 22.35 -35.41
N ASN A 188 4.71 22.32 -36.68
CA ASN A 188 3.89 23.39 -37.27
C ASN A 188 2.40 23.24 -36.89
N GLY A 189 2.02 23.81 -35.75
CA GLY A 189 0.62 23.85 -35.30
C GLY A 189 -0.38 24.54 -36.24
N SER A 190 0.09 25.31 -37.24
CA SER A 190 -0.77 26.05 -38.17
C SER A 190 -1.17 25.29 -39.45
N ASP A 191 -0.49 24.19 -39.77
CA ASP A 191 -0.76 23.39 -40.96
C ASP A 191 -0.79 21.89 -40.62
N GLN A 192 -2.01 21.32 -40.60
CA GLN A 192 -2.22 19.89 -40.37
C GLN A 192 -1.70 19.04 -41.53
N SER A 193 -1.80 19.50 -42.78
CA SER A 193 -1.33 18.73 -43.93
C SER A 193 0.19 18.67 -43.98
N ALA A 194 0.89 19.74 -43.60
CA ALA A 194 2.34 19.73 -43.42
C ALA A 194 2.76 18.69 -42.36
N ARG A 195 2.08 18.65 -41.20
CA ARG A 195 2.35 17.67 -40.13
C ARG A 195 2.10 16.22 -40.57
N GLU A 196 0.98 15.95 -41.24
CA GLU A 196 0.65 14.61 -41.75
C GLU A 196 1.67 14.12 -42.80
N ASN A 197 2.03 14.99 -43.77
CA ASN A 197 3.03 14.67 -44.78
C ASN A 197 4.42 14.47 -44.16
N ALA A 198 4.84 15.32 -43.21
CA ALA A 198 6.09 15.17 -42.48
C ALA A 198 6.12 13.84 -41.70
N GLY A 199 5.03 13.46 -41.03
CA GLY A 199 4.92 12.18 -40.33
C GLY A 199 5.04 10.96 -41.25
N ILE A 200 4.49 11.02 -42.47
CA ILE A 200 4.65 9.97 -43.49
C ILE A 200 6.11 9.91 -43.98
N MET A 201 6.72 11.05 -44.28
CA MET A 201 8.11 11.11 -44.75
C MET A 201 9.11 10.64 -43.69
N LEU A 202 8.90 10.99 -42.42
CA LEU A 202 9.75 10.58 -41.30
C LEU A 202 9.61 9.08 -41.00
N LYS A 203 8.41 8.48 -41.18
CA LYS A 203 8.24 7.02 -41.12
C LYS A 203 9.09 6.30 -42.17
N SER A 204 9.15 6.81 -43.41
CA SER A 204 10.04 6.24 -44.45
C SER A 204 11.52 6.58 -44.23
N ALA A 205 11.84 7.69 -43.55
CA ALA A 205 13.21 8.04 -43.22
C ALA A 205 13.85 7.09 -42.18
N ARG A 206 13.03 6.45 -41.33
CA ARG A 206 13.48 5.42 -40.37
C ARG A 206 13.99 4.13 -41.02
N ASP A 207 13.71 3.88 -42.29
CA ASP A 207 14.33 2.78 -43.05
C ASP A 207 15.83 3.04 -43.36
N SER A 208 16.34 4.25 -43.09
CA SER A 208 17.74 4.63 -43.32
C SER A 208 18.64 4.25 -42.12
N PRO A 209 19.73 3.48 -42.32
CA PRO A 209 20.63 3.08 -41.24
C PRO A 209 21.50 4.22 -40.66
N ASP A 210 21.39 5.42 -41.23
CA ASP A 210 22.09 6.63 -40.78
C ASP A 210 21.12 7.68 -40.17
N ILE A 211 19.82 7.39 -40.03
CA ILE A 211 18.81 8.39 -39.59
C ILE A 211 19.21 9.07 -38.27
N ASP A 212 19.63 8.30 -37.25
CA ASP A 212 20.01 8.82 -35.95
C ASP A 212 21.28 9.68 -36.00
N LYS A 213 22.18 9.44 -36.97
CA LYS A 213 23.35 10.29 -37.20
C LYS A 213 22.93 11.65 -37.75
N TYR A 214 21.95 11.71 -38.65
CA TYR A 214 21.36 12.98 -39.09
C TYR A 214 20.61 13.69 -37.94
N LEU A 215 19.84 12.97 -37.12
CA LEU A 215 19.14 13.55 -35.97
C LEU A 215 20.13 14.14 -34.96
N ALA A 216 21.16 13.38 -34.56
CA ALA A 216 22.21 13.83 -33.65
C ALA A 216 23.03 15.00 -34.22
N TYR A 217 23.32 14.99 -35.54
CA TYR A 217 24.00 16.10 -36.21
C TYR A 217 23.15 17.38 -36.22
N VAL A 218 21.86 17.28 -36.54
CA VAL A 218 20.94 18.43 -36.50
C VAL A 218 20.85 19.00 -35.09
N LEU A 219 20.58 18.16 -34.07
CA LEU A 219 20.53 18.60 -32.68
C LEU A 219 21.82 19.28 -32.23
N SER A 220 22.98 18.69 -32.51
CA SER A 220 24.26 19.15 -31.97
C SER A 220 24.84 20.38 -32.67
N ASN A 221 24.43 20.66 -33.92
CA ASN A 221 24.87 21.84 -34.66
C ASN A 221 24.00 23.06 -34.33
N ARG A 222 24.61 24.16 -33.87
CA ARG A 222 23.87 25.32 -33.34
C ARG A 222 23.43 26.34 -34.38
N GLN A 223 23.98 26.27 -35.59
CA GLN A 223 23.69 27.19 -36.69
C GLN A 223 23.21 26.38 -37.89
N PRO A 224 22.21 26.87 -38.65
CA PRO A 224 21.73 26.18 -39.84
C PRO A 224 22.90 25.95 -40.82
N PRO A 225 23.23 24.70 -41.17
CA PRO A 225 24.25 24.40 -42.17
C PRO A 225 23.88 25.09 -43.50
N PRO A 226 24.84 25.61 -44.29
CA PRO A 226 24.54 26.30 -45.55
C PRO A 226 23.69 25.48 -46.53
N ALA A 227 23.78 24.15 -46.47
CA ALA A 227 22.94 23.22 -47.22
C ALA A 227 21.44 23.29 -46.87
N VAL A 228 21.11 23.52 -45.59
CA VAL A 228 19.74 23.44 -45.05
C VAL A 228 18.87 24.64 -45.44
N ASN A 229 19.47 25.81 -45.68
CA ASN A 229 18.79 27.01 -46.18
C ASN A 229 17.56 27.44 -45.31
N MET A 230 17.74 27.46 -43.98
CA MET A 230 16.76 27.92 -43.00
C MET A 230 17.26 29.15 -42.24
N ASP A 231 16.33 29.93 -41.67
CA ASP A 231 16.65 30.87 -40.61
C ASP A 231 16.86 30.16 -39.26
N ALA A 232 17.41 30.87 -38.27
CA ALA A 232 17.76 30.29 -36.97
C ALA A 232 16.53 29.85 -36.14
N SER A 233 15.35 30.42 -36.35
CA SER A 233 14.11 30.06 -35.65
C SER A 233 13.50 28.77 -36.21
N GLN A 234 13.42 28.68 -37.54
CA GLN A 234 13.03 27.45 -38.24
C GLN A 234 13.99 26.30 -37.92
N TYR A 235 15.30 26.58 -37.86
CA TYR A 235 16.28 25.58 -37.50
C TYR A 235 16.20 25.17 -36.03
N PHE A 236 15.87 26.09 -35.11
CA PHE A 236 15.60 25.75 -33.71
C PHE A 236 14.44 24.75 -33.57
N GLN A 237 13.35 24.93 -34.33
CA GLN A 237 12.24 23.96 -34.38
C GLN A 237 12.71 22.59 -34.90
N ALA A 238 13.50 22.55 -35.98
CA ALA A 238 14.09 21.30 -36.47
C ALA A 238 14.97 20.60 -35.42
N ARG A 239 15.73 21.35 -34.62
CA ARG A 239 16.57 20.82 -33.53
C ARG A 239 15.75 20.24 -32.38
N SER A 240 14.67 20.90 -31.96
CA SER A 240 13.75 20.38 -30.94
C SER A 240 13.12 19.06 -31.38
N ALA A 241 12.60 18.99 -32.61
CA ALA A 241 12.04 17.77 -33.18
C ALA A 241 13.10 16.66 -33.32
N ALA A 242 14.32 17.00 -33.74
CA ALA A 242 15.42 16.03 -33.84
C ALA A 242 15.74 15.36 -32.50
N ALA A 243 15.75 16.11 -31.40
CA ALA A 243 16.01 15.59 -30.06
C ALA A 243 14.94 14.61 -29.58
N VAL A 244 13.66 14.99 -29.72
CA VAL A 244 12.54 14.15 -29.28
C VAL A 244 12.48 12.84 -30.08
N MET A 245 12.69 12.91 -31.41
CA MET A 245 12.80 11.71 -32.23
C MET A 245 13.99 10.84 -31.81
N LEU A 246 15.18 11.42 -31.65
CA LEU A 246 16.39 10.68 -31.28
C LEU A 246 16.25 10.00 -29.91
N LYS A 247 15.66 10.66 -28.90
CA LYS A 247 15.37 10.03 -27.59
C LYS A 247 14.47 8.80 -27.78
N ASN A 248 13.40 8.94 -28.56
CA ASN A 248 12.41 7.87 -28.74
C ASN A 248 12.94 6.71 -29.59
N ASP A 249 13.78 6.97 -30.59
CA ASP A 249 14.42 5.95 -31.41
C ASP A 249 15.53 5.21 -30.63
N ILE A 250 16.24 5.88 -29.72
CA ILE A 250 17.13 5.23 -28.74
C ILE A 250 16.31 4.36 -27.76
N LYS A 251 15.27 4.92 -27.10
CA LYS A 251 14.39 4.19 -26.15
C LYS A 251 13.83 2.88 -26.72
N THR A 252 13.58 2.84 -28.03
CA THR A 252 12.95 1.69 -28.71
C THR A 252 13.93 0.77 -29.45
N THR A 253 15.07 1.28 -29.96
CA THR A 253 15.96 0.50 -30.86
C THR A 253 17.42 0.38 -30.43
N TYR A 254 17.86 1.01 -29.34
CA TYR A 254 19.29 1.05 -28.97
C TYR A 254 19.99 -0.33 -28.91
N LYS A 255 19.26 -1.37 -28.47
CA LYS A 255 19.79 -2.76 -28.39
C LYS A 255 20.05 -3.39 -29.77
N THR A 256 19.36 -2.95 -30.82
CA THR A 256 19.53 -3.40 -32.22
C THR A 256 20.25 -2.38 -33.11
N MET A 257 20.39 -1.13 -32.65
CA MET A 257 21.14 -0.06 -33.31
C MET A 257 22.60 -0.46 -33.55
N ALA A 258 23.14 -0.11 -34.72
CA ALA A 258 24.52 -0.40 -35.09
C ALA A 258 25.52 0.40 -34.23
N ASP A 259 26.63 -0.22 -33.82
CA ASP A 259 27.59 0.41 -32.91
C ASP A 259 28.24 1.66 -33.51
N SER A 260 28.50 1.68 -34.83
CA SER A 260 28.99 2.88 -35.54
C SER A 260 28.00 4.06 -35.55
N THR A 261 26.74 3.82 -35.18
CA THR A 261 25.73 4.86 -34.95
C THR A 261 25.77 5.33 -33.49
N LYS A 262 25.89 4.41 -32.52
CA LYS A 262 26.09 4.74 -31.10
C LYS A 262 27.35 5.59 -30.90
N ASP A 263 28.49 5.11 -31.40
CA ASP A 263 29.79 5.81 -31.38
C ASP A 263 29.67 7.24 -31.91
N TYR A 264 28.94 7.41 -33.03
CA TYR A 264 28.75 8.72 -33.65
C TYR A 264 27.91 9.65 -32.76
N ILE A 265 26.77 9.18 -32.24
CA ILE A 265 25.90 9.97 -31.35
C ILE A 265 26.69 10.41 -30.12
N CYS A 266 27.36 9.49 -29.42
CA CYS A 266 28.18 9.79 -28.24
C CYS A 266 29.29 10.80 -28.55
N SER A 267 29.94 10.70 -29.71
CA SER A 267 31.02 11.61 -30.11
C SER A 267 30.61 13.07 -30.35
N ILE A 268 29.31 13.36 -30.57
CA ILE A 268 28.83 14.69 -30.95
C ILE A 268 27.81 15.29 -29.96
N ILE A 269 27.01 14.47 -29.25
CA ILE A 269 25.91 14.94 -28.41
C ILE A 269 26.36 15.85 -27.26
N LEU A 270 27.59 15.64 -26.73
CA LEU A 270 28.21 16.48 -25.70
C LEU A 270 28.40 17.96 -26.15
N VAL A 271 28.40 18.24 -27.46
CA VAL A 271 28.43 19.62 -27.99
C VAL A 271 27.10 20.35 -27.75
N GLY A 272 25.98 19.61 -27.68
CA GLY A 272 24.64 20.14 -27.38
C GLY A 272 24.50 20.67 -25.95
N LEU A 273 25.19 20.05 -24.98
CA LEU A 273 25.25 20.52 -23.58
C LEU A 273 25.86 21.92 -23.45
N GLN A 274 26.59 22.38 -24.46
CA GLN A 274 27.26 23.68 -24.46
C GLN A 274 26.41 24.79 -25.13
N ASP A 275 25.18 24.50 -25.56
CA ASP A 275 24.30 25.45 -26.26
C ASP A 275 23.90 26.65 -25.39
N GLN A 276 23.58 27.77 -26.04
CA GLN A 276 23.12 28.99 -25.36
C GLN A 276 21.69 28.83 -24.83
N SER A 277 20.82 28.11 -25.55
CA SER A 277 19.47 27.82 -25.11
C SER A 277 19.46 26.70 -24.07
N SER A 278 18.90 26.97 -22.88
CA SER A 278 18.75 25.95 -21.82
C SER A 278 17.93 24.75 -22.30
N GLN A 279 16.90 24.98 -23.10
CA GLN A 279 16.07 23.92 -23.70
C GLN A 279 16.91 22.97 -24.59
N MET A 280 17.86 23.51 -25.37
CA MET A 280 18.76 22.69 -26.20
C MET A 280 19.76 21.88 -25.36
N ARG A 281 20.23 22.44 -24.23
CA ARG A 281 21.07 21.71 -23.26
C ARG A 281 20.28 20.56 -22.62
N GLY A 282 19.06 20.84 -22.17
CA GLY A 282 18.14 19.84 -21.60
C GLY A 282 17.85 18.70 -22.58
N TYR A 283 17.53 19.02 -23.84
CA TYR A 283 17.35 18.01 -24.89
C TYR A 283 18.58 17.13 -25.11
N ALA A 284 19.79 17.70 -25.14
CA ALA A 284 21.03 16.91 -25.24
C ALA A 284 21.27 16.03 -24.01
N GLY A 285 20.98 16.54 -22.80
CA GLY A 285 21.02 15.75 -21.56
C GLY A 285 20.05 14.58 -21.55
N ASN A 286 18.81 14.79 -22.02
CA ASN A 286 17.81 13.72 -22.10
C ASN A 286 18.22 12.61 -23.10
N VAL A 287 18.87 12.96 -24.22
CA VAL A 287 19.43 11.97 -25.17
C VAL A 287 20.60 11.19 -24.54
N ILE A 288 21.50 11.86 -23.83
CA ILE A 288 22.62 11.22 -23.11
C ILE A 288 22.11 10.25 -22.05
N THR A 289 21.09 10.66 -21.28
CA THR A 289 20.54 9.84 -20.19
C THR A 289 19.85 8.59 -20.74
N GLU A 290 19.07 8.69 -21.83
CA GLU A 290 18.46 7.52 -22.48
C GLU A 290 19.51 6.54 -23.04
N ILE A 291 20.66 7.03 -23.55
CA ILE A 291 21.78 6.16 -23.96
C ILE A 291 22.33 5.36 -22.77
N VAL A 292 22.51 6.01 -21.62
CA VAL A 292 22.97 5.35 -20.38
C VAL A 292 21.91 4.37 -19.87
N ARG A 293 20.61 4.74 -19.89
CA ARG A 293 19.50 3.87 -19.48
C ARG A 293 19.39 2.61 -20.34
N GLN A 294 19.48 2.72 -21.66
CA GLN A 294 19.35 1.58 -22.57
C GLN A 294 20.63 0.74 -22.69
N GLY A 295 21.81 1.32 -22.46
CA GLY A 295 23.11 0.64 -22.51
C GLY A 295 23.67 0.17 -21.17
N GLY A 296 23.11 0.66 -20.05
CA GLY A 296 23.73 0.60 -18.73
C GLY A 296 24.97 1.50 -18.62
N ILE A 297 25.40 1.78 -17.39
CA ILE A 297 26.55 2.67 -17.10
C ILE A 297 27.87 2.22 -17.76
N MET A 298 28.03 0.91 -18.04
CA MET A 298 29.19 0.35 -18.73
C MET A 298 29.10 0.44 -20.26
N GLY A 299 27.98 0.89 -20.83
CA GLY A 299 27.81 1.14 -22.26
C GLY A 299 28.55 2.40 -22.74
N TRP A 300 28.79 3.37 -21.86
CA TRP A 300 29.62 4.56 -22.11
C TRP A 300 30.49 4.86 -20.86
N PRO A 301 31.53 4.07 -20.57
CA PRO A 301 32.27 4.15 -19.31
C PRO A 301 32.91 5.50 -18.97
N GLN A 302 33.10 6.37 -19.97
CA GLN A 302 33.71 7.68 -19.82
C GLN A 302 32.73 8.77 -19.36
N ILE A 303 31.42 8.61 -19.58
CA ILE A 303 30.44 9.70 -19.52
C ILE A 303 30.48 10.48 -18.20
N LEU A 304 30.52 9.79 -17.05
CA LEU A 304 30.58 10.42 -15.74
C LEU A 304 31.81 11.34 -15.62
N SER A 305 32.97 10.89 -16.08
CA SER A 305 34.20 11.69 -16.04
C SER A 305 34.18 12.85 -17.05
N GLU A 306 33.57 12.66 -18.22
CA GLU A 306 33.45 13.71 -19.25
C GLU A 306 32.51 14.83 -18.77
N LEU A 307 31.38 14.48 -18.16
CA LEU A 307 30.44 15.44 -17.57
C LEU A 307 30.99 16.12 -16.31
N ILE A 308 31.62 15.38 -15.37
CA ILE A 308 32.23 15.99 -14.17
C ILE A 308 33.30 17.02 -14.57
N ASN A 309 34.16 16.69 -15.54
CA ASN A 309 35.17 17.62 -16.03
C ASN A 309 34.52 18.86 -16.67
N MET A 310 33.43 18.71 -17.43
CA MET A 310 32.70 19.82 -18.05
C MET A 310 31.89 20.66 -17.04
N ALA A 311 31.38 20.07 -15.95
CA ALA A 311 30.73 20.78 -14.85
C ALA A 311 31.72 21.56 -13.98
N SER A 312 32.98 21.09 -13.89
CA SER A 312 34.04 21.70 -13.08
C SER A 312 34.52 23.05 -13.63
N THR A 313 35.12 23.87 -12.77
CA THR A 313 35.77 25.16 -13.11
C THR A 313 37.25 25.02 -13.45
N THR A 314 37.80 23.80 -13.46
CA THR A 314 39.23 23.49 -13.24
C THR A 314 40.22 24.28 -14.13
N ASP A 315 39.92 24.47 -15.42
CA ASP A 315 40.80 25.15 -16.38
C ASP A 315 40.31 26.53 -16.85
N GLY A 316 39.15 27.00 -16.38
CA GLY A 316 38.54 28.28 -16.83
C GLY A 316 38.21 28.38 -18.33
N SER A 317 38.29 27.26 -19.05
CA SER A 317 38.13 27.14 -20.51
C SER A 317 36.70 26.77 -20.95
N VAL A 318 35.87 26.33 -20.01
CA VAL A 318 34.49 25.89 -20.21
C VAL A 318 33.52 27.03 -19.86
N SER A 319 32.48 27.23 -20.67
CA SER A 319 31.48 28.28 -20.43
C SER A 319 30.47 27.88 -19.35
N ALA A 320 29.91 28.85 -18.62
CA ALA A 320 28.91 28.60 -17.58
C ALA A 320 27.70 27.77 -18.09
N GLN A 321 27.25 28.03 -19.32
CA GLN A 321 26.20 27.25 -19.98
C GLN A 321 26.57 25.76 -20.13
N ALA A 322 27.84 25.46 -20.42
CA ALA A 322 28.32 24.10 -20.56
C ALA A 322 28.45 23.40 -19.19
N GLN A 323 28.81 24.15 -18.14
CA GLN A 323 28.82 23.64 -16.77
C GLN A 323 27.40 23.29 -16.29
N GLU A 324 26.44 24.18 -16.53
CA GLU A 324 25.00 23.94 -16.28
C GLU A 324 24.48 22.73 -17.08
N GLY A 325 24.78 22.65 -18.37
CA GLY A 325 24.35 21.52 -19.21
C GLY A 325 24.93 20.19 -18.75
N ALA A 326 26.21 20.15 -18.40
CA ALA A 326 26.87 18.96 -17.88
C ALA A 326 26.33 18.53 -16.51
N MET A 327 26.03 19.50 -15.62
CA MET A 327 25.46 19.20 -14.30
C MET A 327 24.01 18.72 -14.40
N ASN A 328 23.17 19.32 -15.26
CA ASN A 328 21.81 18.82 -15.49
C ASN A 328 21.78 17.42 -16.14
N ALA A 329 22.77 17.09 -16.97
CA ALA A 329 22.92 15.73 -17.51
C ALA A 329 23.43 14.73 -16.45
N LEU A 330 24.28 15.15 -15.52
CA LEU A 330 24.68 14.32 -14.37
C LEU A 330 23.53 14.04 -13.42
N LEU A 331 22.70 15.04 -13.10
CA LEU A 331 21.51 14.92 -12.26
C LEU A 331 20.59 13.82 -12.80
N LYS A 332 20.20 13.91 -14.07
CA LYS A 332 19.37 12.90 -14.76
C LYS A 332 19.99 11.51 -14.79
N ILE A 333 21.32 11.41 -14.94
CA ILE A 333 21.99 10.11 -14.84
C ILE A 333 21.93 9.56 -13.41
N CYS A 334 21.96 10.40 -12.37
CA CYS A 334 21.78 9.95 -10.98
C CYS A 334 20.35 9.43 -10.75
N GLU A 335 19.35 10.19 -11.19
CA GLU A 335 17.92 9.88 -11.11
C GLU A 335 17.61 8.54 -11.82
N ASP A 336 17.81 8.47 -13.15
CA ASP A 336 17.51 7.27 -13.98
C ASP A 336 18.31 6.01 -13.58
N ASN A 337 19.41 6.14 -12.82
CA ASN A 337 20.37 5.03 -12.61
C ASN A 337 20.78 4.79 -11.15
N ARG A 338 20.03 5.27 -10.13
CA ARG A 338 20.38 5.13 -8.70
C ARG A 338 20.98 3.77 -8.31
N LYS A 339 20.23 2.69 -8.50
CA LYS A 339 20.62 1.30 -8.17
C LYS A 339 21.77 0.75 -9.05
N ALA A 340 22.00 1.31 -10.23
CA ALA A 340 23.13 0.93 -11.09
C ALA A 340 24.43 1.65 -10.71
N LEU A 341 24.38 2.88 -10.18
CA LEU A 341 25.57 3.64 -9.79
C LEU A 341 26.24 3.10 -8.52
N ASP A 342 25.48 2.52 -7.58
CA ASP A 342 26.03 1.81 -6.42
C ASP A 342 26.40 0.32 -6.71
N LYS A 343 26.06 -0.20 -7.90
CA LYS A 343 26.40 -1.59 -8.27
C LYS A 343 27.90 -1.77 -8.50
N GLN A 344 28.43 -2.95 -8.14
CA GLN A 344 29.85 -3.26 -8.30
C GLN A 344 30.18 -3.75 -9.72
N TYR A 345 31.10 -3.05 -10.40
CA TYR A 345 31.66 -3.41 -11.70
C TYR A 345 33.18 -3.57 -11.57
N GLN A 346 33.71 -4.74 -11.95
CA GLN A 346 35.16 -5.04 -11.93
C GLN A 346 35.86 -4.75 -10.58
N GLY A 347 35.11 -4.84 -9.47
CA GLY A 347 35.57 -4.57 -8.11
C GLY A 347 35.29 -3.15 -7.59
N GLN A 348 34.93 -2.20 -8.44
CA GLN A 348 34.65 -0.80 -8.08
C GLN A 348 33.15 -0.49 -8.12
N LYS A 349 32.69 0.54 -7.39
CA LYS A 349 31.34 1.12 -7.52
C LYS A 349 31.45 2.52 -8.15
N PRO A 350 30.71 2.86 -9.22
CA PRO A 350 30.72 4.20 -9.81
C PRO A 350 30.43 5.31 -8.79
N LEU A 351 29.49 5.09 -7.86
CA LEU A 351 29.10 6.06 -6.84
C LEU A 351 30.26 6.47 -5.91
N ASN A 352 31.21 5.55 -5.62
CA ASN A 352 32.40 5.86 -4.81
C ASN A 352 33.33 6.89 -5.48
N PHE A 353 33.25 7.07 -6.80
CA PHE A 353 33.96 8.11 -7.55
C PHE A 353 33.09 9.36 -7.76
N LEU A 354 31.80 9.15 -8.07
CA LEU A 354 30.85 10.23 -8.36
C LEU A 354 30.52 11.09 -7.13
N PHE A 355 30.18 10.48 -5.99
CA PHE A 355 29.67 11.21 -4.82
C PHE A 355 30.66 12.26 -4.26
N PRO A 356 31.97 11.98 -4.09
CA PRO A 356 32.94 13.01 -3.72
C PRO A 356 33.08 14.14 -4.75
N LYS A 357 32.80 13.88 -6.04
CA LYS A 357 32.82 14.90 -7.09
C LYS A 357 31.56 15.76 -7.13
N LEU A 358 30.41 15.21 -6.77
CA LEU A 358 29.21 16.02 -6.52
C LEU A 358 29.46 17.00 -5.35
N LEU A 359 30.07 16.52 -4.25
CA LEU A 359 30.46 17.37 -3.12
C LEU A 359 31.44 18.49 -3.51
N GLU A 360 32.43 18.22 -4.37
CA GLU A 360 33.29 19.29 -4.93
C GLU A 360 32.48 20.32 -5.74
N LEU A 361 31.52 19.87 -6.56
CA LEU A 361 30.70 20.75 -7.41
C LEU A 361 29.71 21.63 -6.62
N THR A 362 29.34 21.27 -5.38
CA THR A 362 28.59 22.16 -4.49
C THR A 362 29.34 23.46 -4.13
N THR A 363 30.65 23.54 -4.41
CA THR A 363 31.45 24.78 -4.23
C THR A 363 31.52 25.66 -5.49
N SER A 364 30.82 25.29 -6.58
CA SER A 364 30.84 26.01 -7.86
C SER A 364 30.36 27.47 -7.75
N PRO A 365 30.95 28.43 -8.49
CA PRO A 365 30.46 29.81 -8.53
C PRO A 365 29.05 29.93 -9.15
N SER A 366 28.64 29.00 -10.03
CA SER A 366 27.29 28.99 -10.60
C SER A 366 26.30 28.39 -9.60
N ALA A 367 25.29 29.19 -9.19
CA ALA A 367 24.25 28.74 -8.28
C ALA A 367 23.46 27.54 -8.82
N ARG A 368 23.21 27.50 -10.14
CA ARG A 368 22.54 26.36 -10.77
C ARG A 368 23.35 25.08 -10.67
N VAL A 369 24.67 25.16 -10.83
CA VAL A 369 25.56 23.99 -10.65
C VAL A 369 25.58 23.53 -9.18
N ARG A 370 25.54 24.46 -8.21
CA ARG A 370 25.41 24.09 -6.78
C ARG A 370 24.07 23.39 -6.49
N ALA A 371 22.96 23.92 -7.01
CA ALA A 371 21.63 23.36 -6.85
C ALA A 371 21.51 21.97 -7.50
N ASP A 372 21.87 21.83 -8.79
CA ASP A 372 21.82 20.54 -9.50
C ASP A 372 22.78 19.51 -8.87
N ALA A 373 23.92 19.92 -8.28
CA ALA A 373 24.82 19.04 -7.54
C ALA A 373 24.26 18.57 -6.18
N LEU A 374 23.56 19.43 -5.45
CA LEU A 374 22.85 19.04 -4.22
C LEU A 374 21.65 18.14 -4.52
N ALA A 375 20.88 18.43 -5.57
CA ALA A 375 19.83 17.52 -6.06
C ALA A 375 20.41 16.14 -6.40
N SER A 376 21.54 16.09 -7.11
CA SER A 376 22.25 14.84 -7.46
C SER A 376 22.75 14.09 -6.22
N ILE A 377 23.06 14.79 -5.12
CA ILE A 377 23.42 14.17 -3.83
C ILE A 377 22.20 13.55 -3.18
N ASN A 378 21.08 14.30 -3.12
CA ASN A 378 19.87 13.90 -2.41
C ASN A 378 19.26 12.59 -2.96
N VAL A 379 19.36 12.34 -4.27
CA VAL A 379 19.00 11.06 -4.92
C VAL A 379 19.64 9.84 -4.25
N PHE A 380 20.84 9.97 -3.66
CA PHE A 380 21.56 8.86 -3.03
C PHE A 380 21.46 8.81 -1.51
N VAL A 381 21.01 9.88 -0.83
CA VAL A 381 21.05 9.92 0.64
C VAL A 381 20.12 8.86 1.27
N PRO A 382 18.81 8.78 0.92
CA PRO A 382 17.89 7.81 1.53
C PRO A 382 18.28 6.33 1.34
N GLU A 383 18.91 5.99 0.22
CA GLU A 383 19.38 4.62 -0.11
C GLU A 383 20.51 4.13 0.83
N LYS A 384 20.99 4.96 1.76
CA LYS A 384 22.02 4.65 2.78
C LYS A 384 23.32 3.99 2.21
N PRO A 385 23.82 4.33 0.99
CA PRO A 385 24.93 3.62 0.38
C PRO A 385 26.26 3.99 1.06
N GLN A 386 27.23 3.07 1.03
CA GLN A 386 28.53 3.25 1.68
C GLN A 386 29.30 4.52 1.22
N ALA A 387 29.05 4.99 -0.01
CA ALA A 387 29.59 6.24 -0.53
C ALA A 387 29.08 7.49 0.22
N VAL A 388 27.78 7.53 0.56
CA VAL A 388 27.17 8.59 1.36
C VAL A 388 27.67 8.49 2.80
N LEU A 389 27.54 7.30 3.42
CA LEU A 389 27.89 7.08 4.83
C LEU A 389 29.37 7.42 5.13
N SER A 390 30.28 7.16 4.19
CA SER A 390 31.71 7.50 4.33
C SER A 390 32.06 8.98 4.08
N ASN A 391 31.10 9.79 3.64
CA ASN A 391 31.27 11.22 3.35
C ASN A 391 30.28 12.12 4.13
N ILE A 392 29.52 11.56 5.08
CA ILE A 392 28.43 12.26 5.78
C ILE A 392 28.89 13.52 6.54
N GLU A 393 30.07 13.47 7.17
CA GLU A 393 30.69 14.63 7.83
C GLU A 393 31.05 15.74 6.83
N THR A 394 31.52 15.37 5.63
CA THR A 394 31.88 16.29 4.55
C THR A 394 30.62 16.95 3.97
N LEU A 395 29.55 16.17 3.78
CA LEU A 395 28.24 16.68 3.35
C LEU A 395 27.72 17.72 4.33
N MET A 396 27.65 17.39 5.62
CA MET A 396 27.20 18.31 6.67
C MET A 396 28.01 19.63 6.70
N GLN A 397 29.32 19.56 6.51
CA GLN A 397 30.17 20.76 6.40
C GLN A 397 29.83 21.63 5.18
N GLN A 398 29.49 21.04 4.02
CA GLN A 398 29.02 21.81 2.87
C GLN A 398 27.63 22.42 3.14
N LEU A 399 26.67 21.62 3.65
CA LEU A 399 25.31 22.08 3.93
C LEU A 399 25.29 23.28 4.89
N PHE A 400 26.07 23.26 5.98
CA PHE A 400 26.16 24.41 6.89
C PHE A 400 26.74 25.67 6.25
N SER A 401 27.60 25.55 5.22
CA SER A 401 28.07 26.72 4.46
C SER A 401 27.01 27.25 3.49
N LEU A 402 26.29 26.34 2.82
CA LEU A 402 25.29 26.62 1.78
C LEU A 402 23.91 27.00 2.35
N ALA A 403 23.66 26.76 3.65
CA ALA A 403 22.49 27.29 4.36
C ALA A 403 22.39 28.84 4.25
N SER A 404 23.52 29.52 4.05
CA SER A 404 23.59 30.98 3.84
C SER A 404 23.64 31.43 2.37
N ASP A 405 23.41 30.52 1.40
CA ASP A 405 23.50 30.83 -0.03
C ASP A 405 22.42 31.84 -0.47
N PRO A 406 22.77 32.88 -1.27
CA PRO A 406 21.79 33.82 -1.80
C PRO A 406 20.74 33.18 -2.73
N SER A 407 21.03 32.05 -3.37
CA SER A 407 20.10 31.35 -4.27
C SER A 407 19.11 30.49 -3.49
N GLU A 408 17.83 30.67 -3.78
CA GLU A 408 16.77 29.91 -3.11
C GLU A 408 16.77 28.45 -3.55
N ASP A 409 16.99 28.16 -4.83
CA ASP A 409 17.19 26.82 -5.40
C ASP A 409 18.26 26.03 -4.62
N VAL A 410 19.36 26.68 -4.23
CA VAL A 410 20.43 26.06 -3.44
C VAL A 410 19.95 25.78 -2.02
N ARG A 411 19.34 26.77 -1.34
CA ARG A 411 18.79 26.57 0.01
C ARG A 411 17.69 25.51 0.05
N LYS A 412 16.92 25.34 -1.02
CA LYS A 412 15.88 24.31 -1.14
C LYS A 412 16.48 22.91 -1.03
N HIS A 413 17.46 22.61 -1.88
CA HIS A 413 18.15 21.32 -1.82
C HIS A 413 19.02 21.14 -0.56
N VAL A 414 19.46 22.24 0.10
CA VAL A 414 20.07 22.17 1.46
C VAL A 414 19.05 21.74 2.51
N CYS A 415 17.82 22.25 2.47
CA CYS A 415 16.77 21.83 3.40
C CYS A 415 16.46 20.34 3.23
N ARG A 416 16.15 19.89 2.01
CA ARG A 416 15.96 18.47 1.67
C ARG A 416 17.13 17.58 2.08
N ALA A 417 18.37 18.06 1.90
CA ALA A 417 19.55 17.33 2.33
C ALA A 417 19.63 17.17 3.86
N PHE A 418 19.24 18.18 4.63
CA PHE A 418 19.14 18.03 6.09
C PHE A 418 18.00 17.09 6.51
N VAL A 419 16.87 17.03 5.79
CA VAL A 419 15.81 16.03 6.03
C VAL A 419 16.34 14.62 5.81
N HIS A 420 16.94 14.33 4.65
CA HIS A 420 17.49 13.01 4.38
C HIS A 420 18.65 12.63 5.32
N VAL A 421 19.49 13.60 5.74
CA VAL A 421 20.56 13.34 6.73
C VAL A 421 20.00 13.12 8.14
N ALA A 422 18.82 13.64 8.46
CA ALA A 422 18.12 13.33 9.71
C ALA A 422 17.65 11.87 9.76
N ASP A 423 17.00 11.35 8.71
CA ASP A 423 16.66 9.92 8.61
C ASP A 423 17.92 9.02 8.65
N ILE A 424 18.93 9.30 7.81
CA ILE A 424 20.05 8.35 7.67
C ILE A 424 21.11 8.44 8.79
N ALA A 425 21.17 9.56 9.50
CA ALA A 425 22.19 9.84 10.49
C ALA A 425 21.74 10.81 11.61
N PRO A 426 20.72 10.45 12.43
CA PRO A 426 20.25 11.26 13.57
C PRO A 426 21.39 11.85 14.44
N GLN A 427 22.43 11.05 14.68
CA GLN A 427 23.62 11.43 15.46
C GLN A 427 24.43 12.61 14.88
N ALA A 428 24.28 12.92 13.59
CA ALA A 428 24.89 14.09 12.95
C ALA A 428 24.04 15.37 13.10
N ILE A 429 22.72 15.22 13.27
CA ILE A 429 21.76 16.32 13.41
C ILE A 429 21.66 16.80 14.87
N ILE A 430 21.57 15.86 15.83
CA ILE A 430 21.37 16.15 17.27
C ILE A 430 22.33 17.23 17.83
N PRO A 431 23.66 17.23 17.55
CA PRO A 431 24.58 18.26 18.06
C PRO A 431 24.32 19.69 17.55
N HIS A 432 23.48 19.84 16.52
CA HIS A 432 23.23 21.09 15.82
C HIS A 432 21.75 21.53 15.87
N MET A 433 20.91 20.84 16.64
CA MET A 433 19.44 21.03 16.67
C MET A 433 19.01 22.49 16.88
N GLU A 434 19.62 23.24 17.80
CA GLU A 434 19.30 24.67 18.02
C GLU A 434 19.47 25.51 16.74
N GLY A 435 20.60 25.34 16.04
CA GLY A 435 20.91 26.07 14.81
C GLY A 435 20.08 25.62 13.60
N LEU A 436 19.74 24.33 13.54
CA LEU A 436 18.87 23.77 12.50
C LEU A 436 17.42 24.22 12.69
N VAL A 437 16.91 24.23 13.93
CA VAL A 437 15.60 24.80 14.26
C VAL A 437 15.53 26.27 13.83
N ASP A 438 16.56 27.07 14.15
CA ASP A 438 16.64 28.47 13.74
C ASP A 438 16.68 28.64 12.22
N TYR A 439 17.35 27.74 11.51
CA TYR A 439 17.42 27.74 10.04
C TYR A 439 16.08 27.37 9.38
N MET A 440 15.47 26.25 9.75
CA MET A 440 14.22 25.77 9.16
C MET A 440 13.05 26.71 9.44
N VAL A 441 12.91 27.20 10.69
CA VAL A 441 11.94 28.25 11.04
C VAL A 441 12.14 29.53 10.20
N THR A 442 13.37 29.81 9.74
CA THR A 442 13.64 30.95 8.87
C THR A 442 13.30 30.67 7.40
N GLN A 443 13.51 29.44 6.90
CA GLN A 443 13.15 29.09 5.52
C GLN A 443 11.64 28.88 5.35
N GLN A 444 10.96 28.19 6.27
CA GLN A 444 9.51 27.96 6.22
C GLN A 444 8.69 29.27 6.26
N ARG A 445 9.23 30.33 6.86
CA ARG A 445 8.63 31.68 6.85
C ARG A 445 8.79 32.42 5.50
N ASN A 446 9.44 31.84 4.49
CA ASN A 446 9.64 32.47 3.19
C ASN A 446 8.43 32.30 2.26
N VAL A 447 7.36 33.05 2.54
CA VAL A 447 6.09 33.09 1.76
C VAL A 447 6.22 33.46 0.26
N LYS A 448 7.44 33.65 -0.26
CA LYS A 448 7.70 33.88 -1.69
C LYS A 448 8.09 32.61 -2.46
N ASN A 449 8.42 31.54 -1.75
CA ASN A 449 8.98 30.32 -2.32
C ASN A 449 8.44 29.13 -1.52
N GLN A 450 7.23 28.69 -1.92
CA GLN A 450 6.51 27.63 -1.21
C GLN A 450 7.27 26.30 -1.24
N GLU A 451 8.01 26.00 -2.31
CA GLU A 451 8.88 24.82 -2.38
C GLU A 451 9.97 24.85 -1.28
N LEU A 452 10.75 25.94 -1.18
CA LEU A 452 11.75 26.12 -0.12
C LEU A 452 11.13 26.10 1.29
N ALA A 453 9.89 26.55 1.43
CA ALA A 453 9.19 26.50 2.71
C ALA A 453 8.69 25.08 3.05
N LEU A 454 8.28 24.30 2.06
CA LEU A 454 7.87 22.89 2.17
C LEU A 454 9.07 21.99 2.52
N ASP A 455 10.16 22.08 1.77
CA ASP A 455 11.42 21.38 2.06
C ASP A 455 11.99 21.68 3.46
N ALA A 456 11.59 22.81 4.07
CA ALA A 456 11.93 23.19 5.44
C ALA A 456 10.88 22.77 6.49
N ALA A 457 9.65 22.47 6.08
CA ALA A 457 8.57 21.94 6.92
C ALA A 457 8.69 20.41 7.10
N GLU A 458 9.10 19.70 6.06
CA GLU A 458 9.35 18.24 6.06
C GLU A 458 10.36 17.80 7.12
N PHE A 459 11.28 18.69 7.51
CA PHE A 459 12.21 18.45 8.62
C PHE A 459 11.51 18.17 9.95
N TRP A 460 10.31 18.71 10.19
CA TRP A 460 9.58 18.51 11.43
C TRP A 460 8.89 17.13 11.53
N LEU A 461 8.51 16.53 10.40
CA LEU A 461 8.00 15.17 10.32
C LEU A 461 9.11 14.18 10.70
N CYS A 462 10.18 14.16 9.90
CA CYS A 462 11.33 13.27 10.08
C CYS A 462 12.00 13.38 11.47
N VAL A 463 12.05 14.58 12.05
CA VAL A 463 12.62 14.81 13.41
C VAL A 463 11.62 14.56 14.54
N GLY A 464 10.31 14.57 14.26
CA GLY A 464 9.27 14.19 15.22
C GLY A 464 9.12 12.68 15.37
N GLU A 465 9.24 11.95 14.27
CA GLU A 465 9.11 10.48 14.21
C GLU A 465 10.29 9.74 14.87
N ASP A 466 11.54 10.16 14.65
CA ASP A 466 12.71 9.47 15.22
C ASP A 466 12.75 9.56 16.76
N GLU A 467 12.80 8.39 17.39
CA GLU A 467 12.73 8.27 18.86
C GLU A 467 13.89 8.94 19.60
N ASN A 468 15.04 9.12 18.95
CA ASN A 468 16.27 9.69 19.51
C ASN A 468 16.32 11.22 19.33
N MET A 469 15.79 11.74 18.21
CA MET A 469 15.78 13.16 17.90
C MET A 469 14.64 13.89 18.59
N ARG A 470 13.47 13.27 18.75
CA ARG A 470 12.29 13.94 19.29
C ARG A 470 12.51 14.54 20.70
N GLU A 471 13.21 13.86 21.60
CA GLU A 471 13.56 14.43 22.92
C GLU A 471 14.33 15.76 22.83
N HIS A 472 15.11 15.96 21.76
CA HIS A 472 15.90 17.16 21.51
C HIS A 472 15.07 18.32 20.90
N LEU A 473 13.89 18.03 20.34
CA LEU A 473 13.01 19.02 19.71
C LEU A 473 12.09 19.74 20.72
N GLY A 474 11.69 19.04 21.80
CA GLY A 474 10.78 19.52 22.84
C GLY A 474 11.04 20.96 23.37
N PRO A 475 12.29 21.39 23.63
CA PRO A 475 12.60 22.76 24.07
C PRO A 475 12.19 23.87 23.08
N TYR A 476 11.96 23.52 21.80
CA TYR A 476 11.75 24.46 20.70
C TYR A 476 10.32 24.53 20.18
N LEU A 477 9.39 23.70 20.69
CA LEU A 477 8.00 23.63 20.23
C LEU A 477 7.29 25.00 20.20
N ALA A 478 7.54 25.84 21.22
CA ALA A 478 6.99 27.21 21.30
C ALA A 478 7.51 28.18 20.21
N LYS A 479 8.52 27.78 19.43
CA LYS A 479 9.02 28.48 18.23
C LYS A 479 8.55 27.83 16.93
N ILE A 480 8.42 26.50 16.92
CA ILE A 480 8.06 25.69 15.74
C ILE A 480 6.54 25.71 15.49
N VAL A 481 5.74 25.35 16.48
CA VAL A 481 4.27 25.21 16.36
C VAL A 481 3.59 26.48 15.82
N PRO A 482 3.93 27.70 16.26
CA PRO A 482 3.36 28.93 15.68
C PRO A 482 3.74 29.20 14.21
N VAL A 483 4.75 28.51 13.66
CA VAL A 483 5.10 28.58 12.24
C VAL A 483 4.24 27.62 11.44
N LEU A 484 4.14 26.36 11.89
CA LEU A 484 3.24 25.35 11.30
C LEU A 484 1.83 25.93 11.15
N LEU A 485 1.28 26.45 12.24
CA LEU A 485 -0.05 27.06 12.28
C LEU A 485 -0.21 28.25 11.32
N SER A 486 0.84 29.03 11.08
CA SER A 486 0.83 30.11 10.08
C SER A 486 0.97 29.63 8.63
N SER A 487 1.60 28.47 8.43
CA SER A 487 1.78 27.81 7.14
C SER A 487 0.59 26.92 6.73
N MET A 488 -0.31 26.62 7.68
CA MET A 488 -1.57 25.88 7.45
C MET A 488 -2.68 26.73 6.85
N VAL A 489 -2.52 28.05 6.74
CA VAL A 489 -3.49 28.93 6.06
C VAL A 489 -3.30 28.80 4.54
N TYR A 490 -4.39 28.60 3.79
CA TYR A 490 -4.37 28.66 2.31
C TYR A 490 -3.72 29.96 1.80
N SER A 491 -2.98 29.88 0.69
CA SER A 491 -2.34 31.04 0.05
C SER A 491 -3.35 31.98 -0.63
N GLU A 492 -2.93 33.20 -0.96
CA GLU A 492 -3.81 34.20 -1.61
C GLU A 492 -4.38 33.71 -2.95
N ASP A 493 -3.60 32.95 -3.73
CA ASP A 493 -4.03 32.37 -5.01
C ASP A 493 -5.01 31.20 -4.82
N GLU A 494 -4.80 30.34 -3.82
CA GLU A 494 -5.75 29.26 -3.46
C GLU A 494 -7.05 29.83 -2.91
N ILE A 495 -6.99 30.85 -2.05
CA ILE A 495 -8.17 31.57 -1.55
C ILE A 495 -8.95 32.13 -2.74
N MET A 496 -8.28 32.78 -3.70
CA MET A 496 -8.94 33.32 -4.89
C MET A 496 -9.57 32.24 -5.79
N ARG A 497 -8.97 31.04 -5.87
CA ARG A 497 -9.58 29.85 -6.52
C ARG A 497 -10.85 29.41 -5.79
N LEU A 498 -10.74 29.14 -4.49
CA LEU A 498 -11.81 28.61 -3.64
C LEU A 498 -12.96 29.62 -3.40
N GLU A 499 -12.73 30.92 -3.60
CA GLU A 499 -13.78 31.94 -3.62
C GLU A 499 -14.67 31.88 -4.87
N GLY A 500 -14.23 31.21 -5.94
CA GLY A 500 -14.92 31.10 -7.23
C GLY A 500 -15.70 29.80 -7.46
N GLU A 501 -15.74 28.86 -6.51
CA GLU A 501 -16.45 27.59 -6.64
C GLU A 501 -17.98 27.74 -6.49
N GLU A 502 -18.74 26.94 -7.26
CA GLU A 502 -20.21 26.87 -7.22
C GLU A 502 -20.69 25.47 -6.76
N ASP A 503 -22.02 25.29 -6.62
CA ASP A 503 -22.64 23.97 -6.38
C ASP A 503 -22.41 23.06 -7.61
N ASP A 504 -21.75 21.91 -7.46
CA ASP A 504 -21.32 21.04 -8.58
C ASP A 504 -21.85 19.59 -8.55
N TYR A 505 -22.60 19.20 -7.51
CA TYR A 505 -23.08 17.83 -7.28
C TYR A 505 -23.83 17.15 -8.45
N ASP A 506 -24.42 17.90 -9.38
CA ASP A 506 -25.13 17.34 -10.54
C ASP A 506 -24.26 17.24 -11.82
N VAL A 507 -23.07 17.84 -11.83
CA VAL A 507 -22.08 17.76 -12.91
C VAL A 507 -21.45 16.37 -12.94
N GLU A 508 -21.43 15.68 -14.09
CA GLU A 508 -20.70 14.40 -14.22
C GLU A 508 -19.19 14.58 -14.01
N ASP A 509 -18.55 13.59 -13.40
CA ASP A 509 -17.09 13.55 -13.27
C ASP A 509 -16.43 13.32 -14.63
N ARG A 510 -15.21 13.84 -14.80
CA ARG A 510 -14.39 13.66 -15.99
C ARG A 510 -13.54 12.39 -15.89
N GLU A 511 -12.99 11.96 -17.03
CA GLU A 511 -12.04 10.84 -17.10
C GLU A 511 -10.67 11.16 -16.45
N GLU A 512 -10.39 12.43 -16.14
CA GLU A 512 -9.28 12.85 -15.29
C GLU A 512 -9.64 12.69 -13.80
N ASP A 513 -10.76 13.26 -13.34
CA ASP A 513 -11.30 13.16 -11.96
C ASP A 513 -11.51 11.73 -11.40
N ILE A 514 -11.52 10.70 -12.27
CA ILE A 514 -11.81 9.29 -11.94
C ILE A 514 -10.52 8.41 -11.95
N ARG A 515 -9.38 8.94 -12.40
CA ARG A 515 -8.11 8.17 -12.39
C ARG A 515 -7.60 8.05 -10.96
N PRO A 516 -7.40 6.84 -10.43
CA PRO A 516 -6.60 6.69 -9.24
C PRO A 516 -5.12 6.93 -9.60
N ALA A 517 -4.43 7.73 -8.80
CA ALA A 517 -3.05 7.39 -8.46
C ALA A 517 -3.11 5.98 -7.82
N PHE A 518 -2.28 5.06 -8.31
CA PHE A 518 -2.54 3.64 -8.08
C PHE A 518 -2.07 3.25 -6.68
N ALA A 519 -2.97 2.75 -5.84
CA ALA A 519 -2.62 2.19 -4.54
C ALA A 519 -1.40 1.26 -4.66
N SER A 520 -0.35 1.55 -3.88
CA SER A 520 0.71 0.58 -3.64
C SER A 520 0.15 -0.53 -2.73
N THR A 521 0.98 -1.46 -2.31
CA THR A 521 0.48 -2.70 -1.70
C THR A 521 -0.01 -2.47 -0.26
N LYS A 522 -1.31 -2.16 -0.11
CA LYS A 522 -2.03 -1.98 1.18
C LYS A 522 -2.19 -3.28 1.97
N ALA A 523 -1.07 -3.96 2.23
CA ALA A 523 -0.92 -5.28 2.82
C ALA A 523 -1.16 -5.30 4.35
N GLY A 524 -2.31 -4.76 4.79
CA GLY A 524 -2.66 -4.70 6.21
C GLY A 524 -4.15 -4.85 6.51
N ARG A 525 -5.03 -4.14 5.79
CA ARG A 525 -6.45 -4.00 6.18
C ARG A 525 -7.38 -5.15 5.77
N LEU A 526 -6.92 -6.11 4.94
CA LEU A 526 -7.68 -7.31 4.61
C LEU A 526 -6.90 -8.61 4.84
N THR A 527 -6.85 -9.05 6.11
CA THR A 527 -6.79 -10.48 6.41
C THR A 527 -8.00 -10.87 7.25
N THR A 528 -9.07 -11.34 6.59
CA THR A 528 -10.03 -12.21 7.26
C THR A 528 -9.26 -13.42 7.76
N GLY A 529 -9.03 -13.50 9.07
CA GLY A 529 -8.39 -14.66 9.69
C GLY A 529 -9.13 -15.94 9.26
N PRO A 530 -8.42 -17.05 8.96
CA PRO A 530 -8.91 -18.18 8.15
C PRO A 530 -10.09 -19.01 8.72
N ASN A 531 -10.77 -18.51 9.76
CA ASN A 531 -11.85 -19.16 10.47
C ASN A 531 -13.11 -18.27 10.61
N GLY A 532 -13.15 -17.10 9.96
CA GLY A 532 -14.31 -16.20 9.97
C GLY A 532 -14.57 -15.44 11.28
N GLU A 533 -13.58 -15.40 12.17
CA GLU A 533 -13.57 -14.52 13.35
C GLU A 533 -12.77 -13.25 13.05
N VAL A 534 -13.32 -12.07 13.37
CA VAL A 534 -12.63 -10.79 13.25
C VAL A 534 -11.54 -10.74 14.33
N ALA A 535 -10.29 -10.93 13.91
CA ALA A 535 -9.15 -11.07 14.81
C ALA A 535 -8.65 -9.71 15.33
N THR A 536 -9.31 -9.17 16.36
CA THR A 536 -8.78 -8.02 17.11
C THR A 536 -7.41 -8.37 17.71
N THR A 537 -6.35 -7.72 17.23
CA THR A 537 -4.93 -7.97 17.54
C THR A 537 -4.53 -7.56 18.96
N THR A 538 -5.13 -8.21 19.95
CA THR A 538 -4.95 -7.95 21.39
C THR A 538 -3.87 -8.84 22.01
N ASN A 539 -2.61 -8.64 21.64
CA ASN A 539 -1.46 -9.21 22.36
C ASN A 539 -0.30 -8.21 22.42
N GLY A 540 -0.11 -7.58 23.58
CA GLY A 540 0.96 -6.60 23.79
C GLY A 540 2.30 -7.26 24.10
N ALA A 541 3.23 -7.19 23.15
CA ALA A 541 4.67 -7.36 23.36
C ALA A 541 5.39 -6.27 22.56
N SER A 542 6.31 -5.55 23.20
CA SER A 542 7.03 -4.41 22.63
C SER A 542 8.34 -4.81 21.96
N ASP A 543 8.71 -4.06 20.93
CA ASP A 543 10.05 -3.79 20.34
C ASP A 543 10.15 -4.15 18.83
N THR A 544 10.95 -3.38 18.09
CA THR A 544 11.08 -3.27 16.60
C THR A 544 9.76 -2.92 15.86
N THR A 545 9.44 -1.68 15.47
CA THR A 545 10.09 -0.64 14.62
C THR A 545 9.85 -0.80 13.10
N LEU A 546 9.35 0.28 12.48
CA LEU A 546 8.91 0.45 11.08
C LEU A 546 7.50 -0.11 10.77
N GLU A 547 6.87 0.47 9.73
CA GLU A 547 5.60 0.06 9.08
C GLU A 547 4.27 0.15 9.85
N ASN A 548 4.22 0.68 11.07
CA ASN A 548 2.95 1.00 11.75
C ASN A 548 3.02 2.33 12.53
N ILE A 549 2.78 3.44 11.83
CA ILE A 549 2.35 4.74 12.40
C ILE A 549 1.00 5.06 11.77
N ASP A 550 0.07 5.61 12.55
CA ASP A 550 -1.31 5.87 12.10
C ASP A 550 -1.36 6.93 10.99
N ASP A 551 -1.93 6.54 9.85
CA ASP A 551 -2.18 7.36 8.66
C ASP A 551 -3.46 8.23 8.83
N ASP A 552 -3.71 8.72 10.05
CA ASP A 552 -4.95 9.45 10.42
C ASP A 552 -4.92 10.92 9.96
N LEU A 553 -3.84 11.35 9.30
CA LEU A 553 -3.85 12.50 8.42
C LEU A 553 -4.74 12.17 7.21
N SER A 554 -6.06 12.15 7.44
CA SER A 554 -7.11 11.76 6.49
C SER A 554 -7.22 12.75 5.33
N GLU A 555 -6.20 12.74 4.48
CA GLU A 555 -6.29 13.07 3.07
C GLU A 555 -6.90 11.85 2.36
N GLY A 556 -7.66 12.06 1.28
CA GLY A 556 -8.25 10.96 0.51
C GLY A 556 -7.24 10.27 -0.41
N GLU A 557 -5.98 10.13 0.04
CA GLU A 557 -4.84 9.84 -0.82
C GLU A 557 -4.85 8.37 -1.26
N ILE A 558 -5.21 8.20 -2.52
CA ILE A 558 -4.92 7.01 -3.30
C ILE A 558 -3.45 7.14 -3.69
N GLU A 559 -2.64 6.18 -3.26
CA GLU A 559 -1.18 6.38 -3.12
C GLU A 559 -0.46 6.76 -4.44
N ASP A 560 0.48 7.70 -4.36
CA ASP A 560 1.20 8.27 -5.51
C ASP A 560 2.12 7.25 -6.21
N PHE A 561 2.04 7.22 -7.55
CA PHE A 561 2.99 6.49 -8.40
C PHE A 561 3.95 7.46 -9.10
N ASP A 562 5.22 7.48 -8.65
CA ASP A 562 6.44 8.05 -9.26
C ASP A 562 6.24 9.08 -10.42
N ASP A 563 6.48 10.36 -10.10
CA ASP A 563 6.72 11.51 -11.00
C ASP A 563 7.13 11.20 -12.47
N GLU A 564 6.37 11.69 -13.46
CA GLU A 564 6.95 12.40 -14.64
C GLU A 564 5.93 13.17 -15.53
N ASP A 565 4.62 12.89 -15.49
CA ASP A 565 3.61 13.46 -16.42
C ASP A 565 2.51 14.32 -15.73
N ASP A 566 2.71 14.74 -14.48
CA ASP A 566 1.65 15.29 -13.59
C ASP A 566 1.26 16.77 -13.81
N GLU A 567 1.24 17.24 -15.06
CA GLU A 567 0.83 18.61 -15.43
C GLU A 567 -0.72 18.79 -15.48
N PHE A 568 -1.50 17.84 -14.93
CA PHE A 568 -2.95 17.69 -15.15
C PHE A 568 -3.83 17.29 -13.95
N GLY A 569 -3.30 17.03 -12.75
CA GLY A 569 -4.11 16.74 -11.53
C GLY A 569 -4.83 17.98 -10.95
N ASP A 570 -5.64 17.83 -9.89
CA ASP A 570 -6.16 18.99 -9.14
C ASP A 570 -5.03 19.59 -8.26
N PRO A 571 -4.69 20.89 -8.40
CA PRO A 571 -3.71 21.54 -7.53
C PRO A 571 -4.06 21.60 -6.02
N GLU A 572 -5.23 21.09 -5.58
CA GLU A 572 -5.51 20.85 -4.15
C GLU A 572 -5.01 19.47 -3.67
N GLU A 573 -4.83 18.50 -4.56
CA GLU A 573 -4.40 17.14 -4.23
C GLU A 573 -2.87 17.07 -4.05
N GLN A 574 -2.11 17.90 -4.76
CA GLN A 574 -0.64 17.93 -4.71
C GLN A 574 -0.09 18.23 -3.30
N TRP A 575 0.91 17.45 -2.86
CA TRP A 575 1.62 17.65 -1.59
C TRP A 575 2.20 19.07 -1.48
N ASN A 576 1.87 19.77 -0.40
CA ASN A 576 2.13 21.20 -0.29
C ASN A 576 2.42 21.66 1.15
N LEU A 577 2.89 22.91 1.29
CA LEU A 577 3.29 23.50 2.57
C LEU A 577 2.18 23.44 3.64
N ARG A 578 0.90 23.56 3.27
CA ARG A 578 -0.24 23.54 4.18
C ARG A 578 -0.50 22.11 4.68
N LYS A 579 -0.56 21.13 3.77
CA LYS A 579 -0.64 19.69 4.10
C LYS A 579 0.50 19.29 5.05
N CYS A 580 1.74 19.50 4.61
CA CYS A 580 2.95 19.21 5.39
C CYS A 580 2.99 19.90 6.76
N SER A 581 2.49 21.14 6.89
CA SER A 581 2.46 21.84 8.17
C SER A 581 1.37 21.32 9.13
N ALA A 582 0.26 20.79 8.60
CA ALA A 582 -0.74 20.08 9.39
C ALA A 582 -0.22 18.69 9.82
N ALA A 583 0.43 17.97 8.90
CA ALA A 583 1.08 16.69 9.15
C ALA A 583 2.12 16.79 10.27
N ALA A 584 3.03 17.76 10.17
CA ALA A 584 4.00 18.08 11.20
C ALA A 584 3.36 18.46 12.54
N LEU A 585 2.18 19.09 12.54
CA LEU A 585 1.50 19.44 13.79
C LEU A 585 0.96 18.19 14.51
N ASP A 586 0.47 17.20 13.78
CA ASP A 586 -0.07 15.96 14.34
C ASP A 586 1.04 15.04 14.88
N VAL A 587 2.11 14.83 14.11
CA VAL A 587 3.31 14.10 14.58
C VAL A 587 3.88 14.74 15.86
N LEU A 588 3.91 16.08 15.96
CA LEU A 588 4.33 16.73 17.20
C LEU A 588 3.28 16.60 18.32
N ALA A 589 1.97 16.59 18.00
CA ALA A 589 0.91 16.40 18.99
C ALA A 589 0.93 15.00 19.60
N SER A 590 1.11 13.95 18.79
CA SER A 590 1.18 12.55 19.23
C SER A 590 2.44 12.24 20.06
N VAL A 591 3.50 13.03 19.91
CA VAL A 591 4.76 12.89 20.66
C VAL A 591 4.85 13.76 21.92
N PHE A 592 4.34 15.00 21.89
CA PHE A 592 4.56 15.98 22.97
C PHE A 592 3.28 16.44 23.70
N HIS A 593 2.10 15.99 23.27
CA HIS A 593 0.82 16.12 23.98
C HIS A 593 0.53 17.55 24.50
N GLU A 594 0.40 17.73 25.83
CA GLU A 594 0.13 19.02 26.50
C GLU A 594 1.05 20.17 26.03
N ALA A 595 2.31 19.89 25.67
CA ALA A 595 3.24 20.92 25.22
C ALA A 595 2.89 21.52 23.85
N VAL A 596 2.37 20.71 22.92
CA VAL A 596 1.85 21.21 21.63
C VAL A 596 0.51 21.89 21.83
N PHE A 597 -0.42 21.28 22.58
CA PHE A 597 -1.70 21.92 22.91
C PHE A 597 -1.51 23.32 23.54
N ALA A 598 -0.56 23.47 24.45
CA ALA A 598 -0.23 24.76 25.07
C ALA A 598 0.36 25.79 24.10
N ALA A 599 1.07 25.35 23.05
CA ALA A 599 1.60 26.21 21.99
C ALA A 599 0.55 26.56 20.92
N THR A 600 -0.41 25.67 20.67
CA THR A 600 -1.50 25.83 19.69
C THR A 600 -2.68 26.63 20.24
N LEU A 601 -2.97 26.56 21.54
CA LEU A 601 -4.11 27.23 22.19
C LEU A 601 -4.24 28.75 21.89
N PRO A 602 -3.15 29.57 21.83
CA PRO A 602 -3.26 30.97 21.44
C PRO A 602 -3.80 31.15 20.01
N TYR A 603 -3.34 30.34 19.06
CA TYR A 603 -3.81 30.40 17.67
C TYR A 603 -5.29 30.03 17.55
N LEU A 604 -5.73 28.98 18.24
CA LEU A 604 -7.14 28.59 18.31
C LEU A 604 -8.01 29.69 18.94
N THR A 605 -7.49 30.36 19.97
CA THR A 605 -8.18 31.46 20.66
C THR A 605 -8.48 32.64 19.73
N ASP A 606 -7.50 33.02 18.92
CA ASP A 606 -7.62 34.19 18.04
C ASP A 606 -8.38 33.88 16.73
N ASN A 607 -8.30 32.62 16.23
CA ASN A 607 -8.74 32.29 14.88
C ASN A 607 -10.03 31.45 14.76
N LEU A 608 -10.43 30.63 15.73
CA LEU A 608 -11.62 29.78 15.60
C LEU A 608 -12.89 30.59 15.24
N ASN A 609 -13.07 31.76 15.86
CA ASN A 609 -14.21 32.66 15.61
C ASN A 609 -13.89 33.81 14.62
N HIS A 610 -12.86 33.69 13.78
CA HIS A 610 -12.44 34.77 12.89
C HIS A 610 -13.51 35.13 11.84
N ALA A 611 -13.54 36.40 11.39
CA ALA A 611 -14.51 36.86 10.39
C ALA A 611 -14.19 36.28 9.00
N ASP A 612 -12.93 36.41 8.57
CA ASP A 612 -12.44 35.84 7.32
C ASP A 612 -12.28 34.32 7.46
N TRP A 613 -12.77 33.59 6.46
CA TRP A 613 -12.88 32.12 6.51
C TRP A 613 -11.56 31.35 6.57
N PRO A 614 -10.43 31.75 5.93
CA PRO A 614 -9.20 30.94 5.94
C PRO A 614 -8.60 30.78 7.35
N ASN A 615 -8.82 31.77 8.21
CA ASN A 615 -8.38 31.74 9.60
C ASN A 615 -9.26 30.80 10.46
N ARG A 616 -10.59 30.77 10.24
CA ARG A 616 -11.46 29.78 10.91
C ARG A 616 -11.13 28.37 10.46
N GLU A 617 -11.02 28.19 9.14
CA GLU A 617 -10.76 26.92 8.47
C GLU A 617 -9.45 26.31 8.99
N SER A 618 -8.33 27.05 8.91
CA SER A 618 -7.03 26.58 9.43
C SER A 618 -7.01 26.38 10.95
N ALA A 619 -7.85 27.08 11.72
CA ALA A 619 -8.02 26.83 13.15
C ALA A 619 -8.87 25.59 13.46
N VAL A 620 -9.74 25.16 12.56
CA VAL A 620 -10.43 23.86 12.64
C VAL A 620 -9.49 22.74 12.22
N LEU A 621 -8.72 22.90 11.13
CA LEU A 621 -7.62 21.99 10.75
C LEU A 621 -6.63 21.79 11.91
N ALA A 622 -6.19 22.88 12.55
CA ALA A 622 -5.31 22.83 13.71
C ALA A 622 -5.94 22.27 14.99
N LEU A 623 -7.27 22.14 15.05
CA LEU A 623 -7.97 21.47 16.14
C LEU A 623 -8.07 19.96 15.86
N GLY A 624 -8.45 19.56 14.63
CA GLY A 624 -8.47 18.15 14.23
C GLY A 624 -7.07 17.51 14.23
N ALA A 625 -6.04 18.20 13.72
CA ALA A 625 -4.66 17.72 13.68
C ALA A 625 -3.98 17.60 15.05
N ILE A 626 -4.64 17.99 16.16
CA ILE A 626 -4.13 17.73 17.52
C ILE A 626 -5.05 16.77 18.28
N ALA A 627 -6.06 16.17 17.64
CA ALA A 627 -7.11 15.42 18.31
C ALA A 627 -6.59 14.21 19.08
N ASP A 628 -6.06 13.21 18.38
CA ASP A 628 -5.60 11.95 18.97
C ASP A 628 -4.39 12.19 19.89
N GLY A 629 -3.42 12.98 19.43
CA GLY A 629 -2.21 13.29 20.20
C GLY A 629 -2.40 14.13 21.46
N CYS A 630 -3.40 15.03 21.51
CA CYS A 630 -3.66 15.88 22.68
C CYS A 630 -4.96 15.53 23.42
N MET A 631 -5.54 14.34 23.20
CA MET A 631 -6.91 14.04 23.62
C MET A 631 -7.19 14.27 25.11
N GLU A 632 -6.27 13.86 26.01
CA GLU A 632 -6.43 14.06 27.47
C GLU A 632 -6.63 15.52 27.90
N VAL A 633 -6.05 16.48 27.16
CA VAL A 633 -6.16 17.92 27.45
C VAL A 633 -7.24 18.63 26.63
N VAL A 634 -7.69 18.01 25.54
CA VAL A 634 -8.81 18.51 24.71
C VAL A 634 -10.18 18.05 25.26
N GLU A 635 -10.29 16.82 25.79
CA GLU A 635 -11.56 16.24 26.25
C GLU A 635 -12.38 17.15 27.20
N PRO A 636 -11.78 17.86 28.19
CA PRO A 636 -12.50 18.79 29.06
C PRO A 636 -13.15 19.99 28.35
N HIS A 637 -12.90 20.16 27.05
CA HIS A 637 -13.41 21.23 26.20
C HIS A 637 -14.37 20.74 25.11
N LEU A 638 -14.38 19.44 24.78
CA LEU A 638 -15.28 18.83 23.79
C LEU A 638 -16.79 19.05 24.06
N PRO A 639 -17.30 19.01 25.31
CA PRO A 639 -18.69 19.35 25.62
C PRO A 639 -19.17 20.74 25.18
N MET A 640 -18.26 21.61 24.72
CA MET A 640 -18.54 22.94 24.19
C MET A 640 -17.94 23.15 22.79
N LEU A 641 -16.79 22.54 22.46
CA LEU A 641 -16.23 22.55 21.09
C LEU A 641 -17.11 21.77 20.09
N THR A 642 -17.59 20.58 20.45
CA THR A 642 -18.39 19.74 19.53
C THR A 642 -19.69 20.43 19.09
N PRO A 643 -20.50 21.05 19.98
CA PRO A 643 -21.64 21.88 19.57
C PRO A 643 -21.27 23.05 18.63
N TYR A 644 -20.07 23.62 18.75
CA TYR A 644 -19.62 24.69 17.87
C TYR A 644 -19.20 24.18 16.49
N LEU A 645 -18.42 23.10 16.42
CA LEU A 645 -18.08 22.44 15.16
C LEU A 645 -19.35 22.04 14.39
N ILE A 646 -20.38 21.51 15.06
CA ILE A 646 -21.69 21.22 14.42
C ILE A 646 -22.31 22.46 13.75
N THR A 647 -22.07 23.70 14.25
CA THR A 647 -22.55 24.91 13.56
C THR A 647 -21.76 25.25 12.30
N LEU A 648 -20.47 24.88 12.22
CA LEU A 648 -19.63 25.10 11.04
C LEU A 648 -19.95 24.15 9.87
N LEU A 649 -20.67 23.04 10.12
CA LEU A 649 -21.30 22.22 9.07
C LEU A 649 -22.35 22.99 8.23
N GLN A 650 -22.72 24.21 8.66
CA GLN A 650 -23.61 25.13 7.95
C GLN A 650 -22.88 26.43 7.52
N ASP A 651 -21.54 26.47 7.55
CA ASP A 651 -20.76 27.60 7.03
C ASP A 651 -20.99 27.75 5.51
N PRO A 652 -21.14 28.98 4.99
CA PRO A 652 -21.33 29.20 3.55
C PRO A 652 -20.17 28.64 2.69
N LYS A 653 -18.94 28.57 3.20
CA LYS A 653 -17.77 28.13 2.42
C LYS A 653 -17.63 26.59 2.43
N PRO A 654 -17.57 25.93 1.26
CA PRO A 654 -17.43 24.47 1.18
C PRO A 654 -16.25 23.92 1.99
N VAL A 655 -15.05 24.49 1.83
CA VAL A 655 -13.84 24.07 2.55
C VAL A 655 -13.97 24.16 4.08
N VAL A 656 -14.72 25.12 4.63
CA VAL A 656 -15.00 25.16 6.08
C VAL A 656 -15.88 23.96 6.48
N ARG A 657 -16.85 23.58 5.64
CA ARG A 657 -17.69 22.39 5.89
C ARG A 657 -16.88 21.11 5.77
N GLN A 658 -15.97 21.00 4.79
CA GLN A 658 -15.06 19.86 4.61
C GLN A 658 -14.22 19.62 5.88
N ILE A 659 -13.42 20.61 6.30
CA ILE A 659 -12.52 20.45 7.45
C ILE A 659 -13.26 20.25 8.78
N THR A 660 -14.50 20.77 8.86
CA THR A 660 -15.37 20.53 10.02
C THR A 660 -15.87 19.09 10.05
N CYS A 661 -16.16 18.45 8.91
CA CYS A 661 -16.49 17.02 8.87
C CYS A 661 -15.30 16.21 9.39
N TRP A 662 -14.11 16.43 8.79
CA TRP A 662 -12.85 15.78 9.16
C TRP A 662 -12.54 15.89 10.67
N SER A 663 -12.60 17.10 11.22
CA SER A 663 -12.35 17.34 12.66
C SER A 663 -13.40 16.71 13.57
N LEU A 664 -14.65 16.59 13.11
CA LEU A 664 -15.70 15.88 13.86
C LEU A 664 -15.55 14.35 13.77
N GLY A 665 -14.98 13.83 12.68
CA GLY A 665 -14.56 12.43 12.53
C GLY A 665 -13.53 12.06 13.60
N ARG A 666 -12.43 12.81 13.70
CA ARG A 666 -11.39 12.62 14.73
C ARG A 666 -11.94 12.55 16.17
N TYR A 667 -12.89 13.43 16.53
CA TYR A 667 -13.52 13.43 17.87
C TYR A 667 -14.71 12.47 18.05
N SER A 668 -15.09 11.72 17.02
CA SER A 668 -16.25 10.83 17.06
C SER A 668 -16.11 9.72 18.10
N GLY A 669 -14.91 9.17 18.27
CA GLY A 669 -14.59 8.08 19.22
C GLY A 669 -14.86 8.42 20.68
N TRP A 670 -14.75 9.70 21.07
CA TRP A 670 -15.15 10.17 22.39
C TRP A 670 -16.68 10.20 22.53
N ALA A 671 -17.35 10.82 21.56
CA ALA A 671 -18.80 10.97 21.59
C ALA A 671 -19.51 9.61 21.56
N SER A 672 -19.00 8.67 20.74
CA SER A 672 -19.54 7.32 20.56
C SER A 672 -19.44 6.44 21.81
N HIS A 673 -18.54 6.75 22.76
CA HIS A 673 -18.36 5.99 24.01
C HIS A 673 -18.96 6.65 25.26
N LEU A 674 -19.67 7.78 25.11
CA LEU A 674 -20.41 8.41 26.21
C LEU A 674 -21.58 7.54 26.71
N ASP A 675 -22.11 7.88 27.90
CA ASP A 675 -23.36 7.30 28.38
C ASP A 675 -24.55 7.69 27.47
N LYS A 676 -25.71 7.04 27.65
CA LYS A 676 -26.88 7.29 26.78
C LYS A 676 -27.37 8.75 26.78
N ALA A 677 -27.13 9.53 27.84
CA ALA A 677 -27.48 10.95 27.84
C ALA A 677 -26.44 11.77 27.05
N GLY A 678 -25.15 11.45 27.21
CA GLY A 678 -24.07 12.04 26.42
C GLY A 678 -24.16 11.72 24.93
N LYS A 679 -24.53 10.49 24.55
CA LYS A 679 -24.76 10.10 23.14
C LYS A 679 -25.84 10.96 22.49
N SER A 680 -27.02 11.07 23.11
CA SER A 680 -28.09 11.93 22.58
C SER A 680 -27.82 13.43 22.70
N GLN A 681 -26.80 13.86 23.45
CA GLN A 681 -26.38 15.26 23.53
C GLN A 681 -25.28 15.62 22.52
N PHE A 682 -24.40 14.68 22.16
CA PHE A 682 -23.19 14.93 21.36
C PHE A 682 -23.05 14.00 20.16
N PHE A 683 -23.11 12.67 20.36
CA PHE A 683 -22.89 11.70 19.28
C PHE A 683 -23.97 11.73 18.21
N GLU A 684 -25.24 11.71 18.61
CA GLU A 684 -26.38 11.75 17.68
C GLU A 684 -26.33 13.04 16.82
N PRO A 685 -26.14 14.26 17.38
CA PRO A 685 -25.89 15.47 16.60
C PRO A 685 -24.64 15.48 15.70
N VAL A 686 -23.53 14.84 16.08
CA VAL A 686 -22.34 14.71 15.21
C VAL A 686 -22.63 13.79 14.04
N MET A 687 -23.16 12.60 14.32
CA MET A 687 -23.52 11.59 13.33
C MET A 687 -24.55 12.15 12.33
N GLU A 688 -25.65 12.74 12.82
CA GLU A 688 -26.64 13.42 11.96
C GLU A 688 -26.02 14.58 11.16
N GLY A 689 -25.11 15.35 11.77
CA GLY A 689 -24.41 16.44 11.10
C GLY A 689 -23.59 15.98 9.90
N ILE A 690 -22.76 14.95 10.06
CA ILE A 690 -21.92 14.39 8.99
C ILE A 690 -22.79 13.69 7.94
N LEU A 691 -23.78 12.88 8.34
CA LEU A 691 -24.73 12.23 7.43
C LEU A 691 -25.48 13.23 6.53
N LEU A 692 -25.80 14.43 7.04
CA LEU A 692 -26.39 15.53 6.26
C LEU A 692 -25.40 16.20 5.28
N LYS A 693 -24.09 16.11 5.53
CA LYS A 693 -23.04 16.58 4.60
C LYS A 693 -22.70 15.57 3.51
N MET A 694 -23.01 14.29 3.70
CA MET A 694 -23.03 13.28 2.62
C MET A 694 -24.12 13.53 1.55
N LEU A 695 -24.93 14.60 1.68
CA LEU A 695 -25.79 15.15 0.62
C LEU A 695 -25.60 16.67 0.45
N ASP A 696 -24.41 17.19 0.79
CA ASP A 696 -24.07 18.57 0.45
C ASP A 696 -23.99 18.74 -1.08
N LYS A 697 -24.01 19.98 -1.54
CA LYS A 697 -24.08 20.31 -2.97
C LYS A 697 -22.72 20.49 -3.64
N ASN A 698 -21.66 20.50 -2.86
CA ASN A 698 -20.29 20.51 -3.35
C ASN A 698 -19.71 19.10 -3.20
N LYS A 699 -19.15 18.51 -4.26
CA LYS A 699 -18.64 17.13 -4.26
C LYS A 699 -17.53 16.93 -3.22
N LYS A 700 -16.62 17.88 -3.07
CA LYS A 700 -15.54 17.81 -2.07
C LYS A 700 -16.10 17.80 -0.63
N VAL A 701 -17.24 18.45 -0.35
CA VAL A 701 -17.95 18.33 0.93
C VAL A 701 -18.59 16.94 1.12
N GLN A 702 -19.15 16.33 0.06
CA GLN A 702 -19.67 14.96 0.12
C GLN A 702 -18.56 13.93 0.39
N GLU A 703 -17.42 14.12 -0.27
CA GLU A 703 -16.17 13.34 -0.12
C GLU A 703 -15.62 13.45 1.30
N ALA A 704 -15.32 14.66 1.78
CA ALA A 704 -14.86 14.89 3.16
C ALA A 704 -15.87 14.43 4.22
N ALA A 705 -17.17 14.49 3.94
CA ALA A 705 -18.20 13.95 4.84
C ALA A 705 -18.26 12.42 4.83
N ALA A 706 -18.04 11.77 3.69
CA ALA A 706 -17.99 10.32 3.61
C ALA A 706 -16.74 9.75 4.31
N SER A 707 -15.56 10.30 4.04
CA SER A 707 -14.32 9.89 4.72
C SER A 707 -14.37 10.12 6.23
N ALA A 708 -14.92 11.26 6.66
CA ALA A 708 -15.18 11.51 8.08
C ALA A 708 -16.24 10.57 8.69
N PHE A 709 -17.15 10.03 7.87
CA PHE A 709 -18.10 9.02 8.34
C PHE A 709 -17.45 7.63 8.46
N ALA A 710 -16.58 7.23 7.53
CA ALA A 710 -15.81 5.99 7.65
C ALA A 710 -14.91 5.99 8.90
N ASN A 711 -14.20 7.10 9.19
CA ASN A 711 -13.43 7.26 10.44
C ASN A 711 -14.36 7.20 11.69
N LEU A 712 -15.57 7.78 11.62
CA LEU A 712 -16.59 7.63 12.66
C LEU A 712 -17.07 6.18 12.81
N GLU A 713 -17.15 5.42 11.72
CA GLU A 713 -17.51 4.00 11.74
C GLU A 713 -16.41 3.15 12.40
N GLU A 714 -15.13 3.39 12.10
CA GLU A 714 -13.99 2.78 12.79
C GLU A 714 -13.99 3.10 14.29
N LYS A 715 -14.04 4.38 14.66
CA LYS A 715 -13.88 4.85 16.05
C LYS A 715 -15.15 4.64 16.91
N ALA A 716 -16.32 4.39 16.31
CA ALA A 716 -17.56 4.01 17.03
C ALA A 716 -17.84 2.49 17.00
N ASN A 717 -17.39 1.79 15.96
CA ASN A 717 -17.44 0.34 15.82
C ASN A 717 -18.81 -0.26 16.20
N THR A 718 -18.86 -1.19 17.15
CA THR A 718 -20.10 -1.91 17.50
C THR A 718 -21.22 -1.03 18.10
N GLU A 719 -20.93 0.20 18.54
CA GLU A 719 -21.93 1.11 19.07
C GLU A 719 -22.91 1.62 18.00
N LEU A 720 -22.59 1.45 16.71
CA LEU A 720 -23.46 1.81 15.58
C LEU A 720 -24.66 0.88 15.37
N LYS A 721 -24.71 -0.28 16.05
CA LYS A 721 -25.73 -1.33 15.84
C LYS A 721 -27.18 -0.88 16.06
N ASP A 722 -27.40 0.14 16.90
CA ASP A 722 -28.71 0.77 17.11
C ASP A 722 -29.05 1.83 16.05
N TYR A 723 -28.05 2.36 15.32
CA TYR A 723 -28.17 3.50 14.39
C TYR A 723 -28.22 3.09 12.90
N CYS A 724 -27.93 1.84 12.55
CA CYS A 724 -27.82 1.35 11.16
C CYS A 724 -29.00 1.71 10.24
N GLU A 725 -30.24 1.83 10.75
CA GLU A 725 -31.40 2.19 9.92
C GLU A 725 -31.33 3.63 9.39
N VAL A 726 -30.71 4.55 10.14
CA VAL A 726 -30.49 5.94 9.73
C VAL A 726 -29.33 6.01 8.74
N ILE A 727 -28.23 5.30 9.03
CA ILE A 727 -27.01 5.26 8.22
C ILE A 727 -27.30 4.67 6.84
N ILE A 728 -27.92 3.48 6.76
CA ILE A 728 -28.22 2.83 5.47
C ILE A 728 -29.24 3.64 4.65
N ARG A 729 -30.20 4.29 5.32
CA ARG A 729 -31.13 5.24 4.67
C ARG A 729 -30.40 6.44 4.09
N GLN A 730 -29.28 6.86 4.68
CA GLN A 730 -28.42 7.89 4.13
C GLN A 730 -27.61 7.38 2.94
N PHE A 731 -26.91 6.26 3.09
CA PHE A 731 -26.11 5.65 2.01
C PHE A 731 -26.95 5.35 0.75
N VAL A 732 -28.20 4.89 0.90
CA VAL A 732 -29.13 4.65 -0.22
C VAL A 732 -29.54 5.95 -0.94
N GLN A 733 -29.47 7.12 -0.29
CA GLN A 733 -29.63 8.42 -0.96
C GLN A 733 -28.33 8.83 -1.66
N CYS A 734 -27.17 8.61 -1.04
CA CYS A 734 -25.86 8.85 -1.66
C CYS A 734 -25.68 8.00 -2.93
N PHE A 735 -26.07 6.72 -2.94
CA PHE A 735 -26.08 5.85 -4.13
C PHE A 735 -26.91 6.39 -5.31
N ALA A 736 -27.87 7.30 -5.05
CA ALA A 736 -28.71 7.94 -6.06
C ALA A 736 -28.26 9.36 -6.46
N MET A 737 -27.31 9.95 -5.72
CA MET A 737 -26.79 11.30 -5.93
C MET A 737 -25.34 11.31 -6.43
N TYR A 738 -24.49 10.46 -5.84
CA TYR A 738 -23.06 10.47 -6.04
C TYR A 738 -22.66 10.15 -7.48
N LYS A 739 -21.68 10.92 -7.96
CA LYS A 739 -20.93 10.68 -9.18
C LYS A 739 -19.87 9.60 -8.94
N ASP A 740 -19.08 9.29 -9.95
CA ASP A 740 -18.30 8.06 -9.99
C ASP A 740 -17.05 8.11 -9.09
N ARG A 741 -16.43 9.28 -8.83
CA ARG A 741 -15.40 9.49 -7.78
C ARG A 741 -15.96 9.21 -6.38
N ASN A 742 -16.97 9.97 -5.96
CA ASN A 742 -17.57 9.86 -4.62
C ASN A 742 -18.22 8.49 -4.37
N MET A 743 -18.60 7.75 -5.43
CA MET A 743 -19.09 6.37 -5.34
C MET A 743 -18.06 5.43 -4.69
N PHE A 744 -16.76 5.65 -4.91
CA PHE A 744 -15.71 4.77 -4.37
C PHE A 744 -15.67 4.88 -2.83
N ILE A 745 -15.69 6.11 -2.30
CA ILE A 745 -15.73 6.40 -0.86
C ILE A 745 -17.03 5.89 -0.22
N LEU A 746 -18.16 5.91 -0.96
CA LEU A 746 -19.41 5.33 -0.50
C LEU A 746 -19.37 3.79 -0.40
N TYR A 747 -18.63 3.10 -1.26
CA TYR A 747 -18.39 1.67 -1.10
C TYR A 747 -17.58 1.38 0.16
N ASP A 748 -16.55 2.18 0.44
CA ASP A 748 -15.75 2.05 1.66
C ASP A 748 -16.60 2.26 2.93
N CYS A 749 -17.44 3.29 2.99
CA CYS A 749 -18.40 3.47 4.11
C CYS A 749 -19.31 2.24 4.30
N VAL A 750 -19.84 1.66 3.21
CA VAL A 750 -20.68 0.45 3.30
C VAL A 750 -19.88 -0.77 3.77
N GLN A 751 -18.60 -0.84 3.42
CA GLN A 751 -17.65 -1.88 3.83
C GLN A 751 -17.29 -1.77 5.31
N THR A 752 -16.85 -0.60 5.78
CA THR A 752 -16.47 -0.30 7.17
C THR A 752 -17.66 -0.47 8.11
N LEU A 753 -18.86 -0.02 7.72
CA LEU A 753 -20.10 -0.35 8.44
C LEU A 753 -20.31 -1.86 8.55
N ALA A 754 -20.19 -2.59 7.43
CA ALA A 754 -20.44 -4.03 7.37
C ALA A 754 -19.43 -4.84 8.22
N GLU A 755 -18.16 -4.45 8.23
CA GLU A 755 -17.14 -5.05 9.08
C GLU A 755 -17.50 -4.92 10.57
N HIS A 756 -17.77 -3.70 11.03
CA HIS A 756 -17.88 -3.42 12.47
C HIS A 756 -19.26 -3.72 13.08
N VAL A 757 -20.35 -3.58 12.32
CA VAL A 757 -21.69 -4.00 12.79
C VAL A 757 -21.94 -5.49 12.53
N GLY A 758 -21.29 -6.07 11.52
CA GLY A 758 -21.30 -7.50 11.22
C GLY A 758 -22.71 -8.09 11.13
N PRO A 759 -23.02 -9.21 11.83
CA PRO A 759 -24.33 -9.85 11.81
C PRO A 759 -25.54 -8.98 12.22
N ALA A 760 -25.35 -7.77 12.74
CA ALA A 760 -26.45 -6.82 12.93
C ALA A 760 -27.05 -6.33 11.59
N LEU A 761 -26.23 -6.30 10.52
CA LEU A 761 -26.64 -5.92 9.17
C LEU A 761 -27.61 -6.93 8.54
N ALA A 762 -27.58 -8.19 8.98
CA ALA A 762 -28.42 -9.31 8.50
C ALA A 762 -29.93 -9.21 8.88
N ARG A 763 -30.36 -8.07 9.44
CA ARG A 763 -31.76 -7.72 9.73
C ARG A 763 -32.57 -7.58 8.43
N ASP A 764 -33.76 -8.20 8.37
CA ASP A 764 -34.58 -8.21 7.15
C ASP A 764 -34.96 -6.80 6.63
N ASP A 765 -35.19 -5.85 7.53
CA ASP A 765 -35.45 -4.44 7.17
C ASP A 765 -34.23 -3.76 6.55
N LEU A 766 -33.04 -3.93 7.14
CA LEU A 766 -31.79 -3.34 6.64
C LEU A 766 -31.36 -3.96 5.29
N VAL A 767 -31.41 -5.29 5.20
CA VAL A 767 -31.13 -6.04 3.95
C VAL A 767 -32.09 -5.61 2.83
N SER A 768 -33.37 -5.37 3.15
CA SER A 768 -34.36 -4.89 2.18
C SER A 768 -34.13 -3.46 1.68
N MET A 769 -33.27 -2.69 2.35
CA MET A 769 -32.92 -1.32 1.98
C MET A 769 -31.58 -1.24 1.24
N LEU A 770 -30.53 -1.90 1.76
CA LEU A 770 -29.17 -1.84 1.22
C LEU A 770 -29.00 -2.66 -0.07
N MET A 771 -29.43 -3.93 -0.07
CA MET A 771 -29.16 -4.82 -1.20
C MET A 771 -29.78 -4.38 -2.53
N PRO A 772 -30.99 -3.77 -2.59
CA PRO A 772 -31.51 -3.21 -3.84
C PRO A 772 -30.64 -2.09 -4.43
N ALA A 773 -30.01 -1.25 -3.60
CA ALA A 773 -29.14 -0.18 -4.08
C ALA A 773 -27.82 -0.73 -4.65
N LEU A 774 -27.16 -1.61 -3.89
CA LEU A 774 -25.95 -2.32 -4.35
C LEU A 774 -26.22 -3.11 -5.64
N LEU A 775 -27.35 -3.82 -5.72
CA LEU A 775 -27.72 -4.57 -6.92
C LEU A 775 -28.13 -3.66 -8.09
N GLN A 776 -28.68 -2.47 -7.85
CA GLN A 776 -28.93 -1.50 -8.91
C GLN A 776 -27.61 -1.00 -9.51
N ARG A 777 -26.63 -0.65 -8.68
CA ARG A 777 -25.31 -0.19 -9.14
C ARG A 777 -24.53 -1.33 -9.79
N TRP A 778 -24.53 -2.54 -9.22
CA TRP A 778 -23.99 -3.78 -9.83
C TRP A 778 -24.48 -4.04 -11.26
N ASN A 779 -25.76 -3.82 -11.54
CA ASN A 779 -26.32 -3.98 -12.89
C ASN A 779 -26.06 -2.76 -13.82
N LYS A 780 -25.52 -1.64 -13.32
CA LYS A 780 -25.03 -0.47 -14.09
C LYS A 780 -23.55 -0.64 -14.48
N VAL A 781 -22.69 -1.03 -13.53
CA VAL A 781 -21.23 -1.15 -13.73
C VAL A 781 -20.90 -2.19 -14.79
N SER A 782 -19.92 -1.91 -15.66
CA SER A 782 -19.45 -2.84 -16.69
C SER A 782 -18.27 -3.70 -16.19
N ASP A 783 -18.07 -4.89 -16.79
CA ASP A 783 -16.96 -5.81 -16.50
C ASP A 783 -15.56 -5.25 -16.88
N GLN A 784 -15.46 -3.95 -17.17
CA GLN A 784 -14.25 -3.22 -17.59
C GLN A 784 -14.11 -1.86 -16.88
N SER A 785 -15.01 -1.52 -15.95
CA SER A 785 -14.90 -0.28 -15.17
C SER A 785 -13.98 -0.49 -13.99
N ARG A 786 -13.12 0.50 -13.66
CA ARG A 786 -12.31 0.48 -12.42
C ARG A 786 -13.18 0.50 -11.15
N GLU A 787 -14.38 1.06 -11.24
CA GLU A 787 -15.41 0.99 -10.18
C GLU A 787 -15.74 -0.47 -9.76
N MET A 788 -15.48 -1.45 -10.62
CA MET A 788 -15.72 -2.85 -10.29
C MET A 788 -14.91 -3.33 -9.08
N PHE A 789 -13.72 -2.75 -8.80
CA PHE A 789 -12.87 -3.16 -7.68
C PHE A 789 -13.50 -2.84 -6.31
N PRO A 790 -13.75 -1.56 -5.93
CA PRO A 790 -14.37 -1.25 -4.63
C PRO A 790 -15.79 -1.81 -4.49
N LEU A 791 -16.51 -2.02 -5.60
CA LEU A 791 -17.81 -2.69 -5.59
C LEU A 791 -17.69 -4.20 -5.27
N LEU A 792 -16.65 -4.89 -5.73
CA LEU A 792 -16.40 -6.30 -5.40
C LEU A 792 -15.94 -6.46 -3.95
N GLU A 793 -15.10 -5.54 -3.46
CA GLU A 793 -14.60 -5.48 -2.07
C GLU A 793 -15.75 -5.20 -1.10
N CYS A 794 -16.54 -4.15 -1.32
CA CYS A 794 -17.75 -3.86 -0.55
C CYS A 794 -18.73 -5.04 -0.53
N LEU A 795 -18.93 -5.74 -1.66
CA LEU A 795 -19.78 -6.93 -1.69
C LEU A 795 -19.22 -8.12 -0.90
N SER A 796 -17.90 -8.16 -0.66
CA SER A 796 -17.23 -9.22 0.13
C SER A 796 -17.56 -9.04 1.61
N TYR A 797 -17.39 -7.82 2.11
CA TYR A 797 -17.78 -7.44 3.47
C TYR A 797 -19.30 -7.57 3.70
N VAL A 798 -20.12 -7.10 2.76
CA VAL A 798 -21.58 -7.23 2.84
C VAL A 798 -22.03 -8.69 2.79
N ALA A 799 -21.35 -9.56 2.03
CA ALA A 799 -21.62 -11.00 2.05
C ALA A 799 -21.35 -11.60 3.44
N THR A 800 -20.17 -11.35 4.00
CA THR A 800 -19.76 -11.82 5.34
C THR A 800 -20.71 -11.32 6.44
N ALA A 801 -21.08 -10.04 6.44
CA ALA A 801 -21.98 -9.43 7.42
C ALA A 801 -23.43 -9.95 7.33
N LEU A 802 -23.92 -10.29 6.13
CA LEU A 802 -25.26 -10.88 5.93
C LEU A 802 -25.29 -12.40 6.17
N GLY A 803 -24.15 -13.08 5.99
CA GLY A 803 -24.04 -14.53 6.03
C GLY A 803 -25.08 -15.20 5.11
N ARG A 804 -25.77 -16.21 5.65
CA ARG A 804 -26.89 -16.90 4.98
C ARG A 804 -28.00 -16.01 4.38
N LYS A 805 -28.15 -14.73 4.78
CA LYS A 805 -29.09 -13.80 4.12
C LYS A 805 -28.66 -13.43 2.70
N PHE A 806 -27.36 -13.59 2.39
CA PHE A 806 -26.79 -13.33 1.07
C PHE A 806 -27.09 -14.42 0.04
N ALA A 807 -27.52 -15.63 0.46
CA ALA A 807 -27.75 -16.81 -0.39
C ALA A 807 -28.64 -16.53 -1.62
N GLN A 808 -29.67 -15.70 -1.45
CA GLN A 808 -30.61 -15.31 -2.51
C GLN A 808 -30.00 -14.41 -3.60
N TYR A 809 -28.83 -13.80 -3.35
CA TYR A 809 -28.11 -12.92 -4.27
C TYR A 809 -26.85 -13.59 -4.85
N ALA A 810 -26.18 -14.43 -4.03
CA ALA A 810 -24.89 -15.07 -4.32
C ALA A 810 -24.77 -15.67 -5.72
N VAL A 811 -25.78 -16.40 -6.20
CA VAL A 811 -25.74 -17.10 -7.50
C VAL A 811 -25.47 -16.14 -8.67
N GLY A 812 -26.09 -14.96 -8.67
CA GLY A 812 -25.91 -13.96 -9.73
C GLY A 812 -24.54 -13.28 -9.67
N ILE A 813 -24.03 -13.07 -8.45
CA ILE A 813 -22.76 -12.38 -8.19
C ILE A 813 -21.58 -13.30 -8.53
N PHE A 814 -21.54 -14.48 -7.93
CA PHE A 814 -20.54 -15.53 -8.16
C PHE A 814 -20.41 -15.90 -9.65
N THR A 815 -21.54 -16.03 -10.37
CA THR A 815 -21.55 -16.32 -11.81
C THR A 815 -20.92 -15.22 -12.67
N ARG A 816 -20.81 -13.98 -12.16
CA ARG A 816 -20.11 -12.87 -12.85
C ARG A 816 -18.61 -12.91 -12.57
N CYS A 817 -18.21 -13.04 -11.30
CA CYS A 817 -16.80 -13.13 -10.89
C CYS A 817 -16.07 -14.25 -11.65
N VAL A 818 -16.70 -15.44 -11.77
CA VAL A 818 -16.15 -16.57 -12.54
C VAL A 818 -15.96 -16.23 -14.04
N LYS A 819 -16.83 -15.40 -14.64
CA LYS A 819 -16.68 -14.96 -16.04
C LYS A 819 -15.61 -13.89 -16.22
N ILE A 820 -15.49 -12.97 -15.26
CA ILE A 820 -14.42 -11.96 -15.23
C ILE A 820 -13.06 -12.68 -15.16
N ILE A 821 -12.94 -13.65 -14.25
CA ILE A 821 -11.77 -14.54 -14.15
C ILE A 821 -11.50 -15.27 -15.47
N GLN A 822 -12.48 -15.97 -16.02
CA GLN A 822 -12.29 -16.70 -17.29
C GLN A 822 -11.83 -15.77 -18.41
N ARG A 823 -12.49 -14.62 -18.59
CA ARG A 823 -12.19 -13.68 -19.68
C ARG A 823 -10.79 -13.09 -19.54
N ASN A 824 -10.41 -12.64 -18.35
CA ASN A 824 -9.09 -12.06 -18.10
C ASN A 824 -7.96 -13.07 -18.35
N LEU A 825 -8.15 -14.33 -17.94
CA LEU A 825 -7.19 -15.41 -18.26
C LEU A 825 -7.10 -15.71 -19.77
N GLU A 826 -8.23 -15.68 -20.49
CA GLU A 826 -8.25 -15.82 -21.95
C GLU A 826 -7.54 -14.64 -22.65
N GLU A 827 -7.74 -13.40 -22.17
CA GLU A 827 -7.10 -12.20 -22.70
C GLU A 827 -5.60 -12.14 -22.38
N GLY A 828 -5.18 -12.56 -21.19
CA GLY A 828 -3.77 -12.68 -20.81
C GLY A 828 -3.02 -13.74 -21.61
N ALA A 829 -3.70 -14.85 -21.96
CA ALA A 829 -3.13 -15.85 -22.87
C ALA A 829 -2.95 -15.29 -24.30
N MET A 830 -3.88 -14.46 -24.79
CA MET A 830 -3.73 -13.79 -26.08
C MET A 830 -2.60 -12.74 -26.07
N ALA A 831 -2.44 -11.98 -24.98
CA ALA A 831 -1.34 -11.03 -24.80
C ALA A 831 0.05 -11.72 -24.86
N ALA A 832 0.17 -12.93 -24.31
CA ALA A 832 1.40 -13.71 -24.36
C ALA A 832 1.76 -14.28 -25.74
N GLU A 833 0.78 -14.46 -26.65
CA GLU A 833 1.01 -14.96 -28.02
C GLU A 833 1.10 -13.86 -29.09
N ILE A 834 0.48 -12.69 -28.86
CA ILE A 834 0.29 -11.65 -29.87
C ILE A 834 1.08 -10.38 -29.52
N ASN A 835 2.23 -10.20 -30.16
CA ASN A 835 3.04 -8.97 -30.05
C ASN A 835 2.19 -7.71 -30.32
N GLY A 836 2.04 -6.85 -29.30
CA GLY A 836 1.28 -5.61 -29.40
C GLY A 836 -0.22 -5.74 -29.09
N PHE A 837 -0.67 -6.89 -28.56
CA PHE A 837 -1.92 -6.98 -27.81
C PHE A 837 -1.66 -6.55 -26.36
N GLU A 838 -2.60 -5.82 -25.77
CA GLU A 838 -2.47 -5.24 -24.42
C GLU A 838 -2.78 -6.30 -23.35
N ALA A 839 -1.99 -6.34 -22.27
CA ALA A 839 -2.24 -7.26 -21.17
C ALA A 839 -3.45 -6.77 -20.35
N PRO A 840 -4.41 -7.64 -19.99
CA PRO A 840 -5.55 -7.23 -19.18
C PRO A 840 -5.12 -6.93 -17.73
N ASP A 841 -5.68 -5.86 -17.18
CA ASP A 841 -5.55 -5.44 -15.78
C ASP A 841 -5.83 -6.62 -14.83
N LYS A 842 -4.92 -6.88 -13.88
CA LYS A 842 -4.95 -8.07 -13.03
C LYS A 842 -5.81 -7.93 -11.78
N ASP A 843 -6.18 -6.72 -11.40
CA ASP A 843 -6.99 -6.45 -10.20
C ASP A 843 -8.39 -7.09 -10.31
N PHE A 844 -8.90 -7.22 -11.55
CA PHE A 844 -10.12 -7.96 -11.88
C PHE A 844 -10.08 -9.45 -11.50
N LEU A 845 -8.89 -10.06 -11.43
CA LEU A 845 -8.73 -11.43 -10.93
C LEU A 845 -8.75 -11.46 -9.41
N VAL A 846 -7.94 -10.62 -8.75
CA VAL A 846 -7.80 -10.50 -7.29
C VAL A 846 -9.17 -10.32 -6.64
N THR A 847 -9.81 -9.18 -6.90
CA THR A 847 -11.12 -8.82 -6.34
C THR A 847 -12.26 -9.81 -6.68
N SER A 848 -12.15 -10.52 -7.81
CA SER A 848 -13.11 -11.59 -8.16
C SER A 848 -12.86 -12.90 -7.41
N LEU A 849 -11.61 -13.24 -7.10
CA LEU A 849 -11.25 -14.43 -6.30
C LEU A 849 -11.65 -14.22 -4.83
N ASP A 850 -11.42 -13.02 -4.31
CA ASP A 850 -11.67 -12.68 -2.91
C ASP A 850 -13.18 -12.58 -2.62
N LEU A 851 -14.00 -11.99 -3.51
CA LEU A 851 -15.47 -12.07 -3.39
C LEU A 851 -16.00 -13.51 -3.53
N ILE A 852 -15.35 -14.36 -4.33
CA ILE A 852 -15.70 -15.78 -4.42
C ILE A 852 -15.37 -16.50 -3.10
N SER A 853 -14.25 -16.17 -2.43
CA SER A 853 -13.93 -16.66 -1.08
C SER A 853 -14.99 -16.20 -0.07
N ALA A 854 -15.25 -14.90 0.04
CA ALA A 854 -16.21 -14.34 0.97
C ALA A 854 -17.62 -14.95 0.81
N ILE A 855 -18.07 -15.18 -0.43
CA ILE A 855 -19.33 -15.89 -0.70
C ILE A 855 -19.29 -17.35 -0.24
N ILE A 856 -18.17 -18.07 -0.41
CA ILE A 856 -18.05 -19.47 0.03
C ILE A 856 -18.05 -19.58 1.56
N GLN A 857 -17.41 -18.63 2.26
CA GLN A 857 -17.38 -18.52 3.72
C GLN A 857 -18.73 -18.10 4.32
N ALA A 858 -19.42 -17.12 3.72
CA ALA A 858 -20.63 -16.50 4.28
C ALA A 858 -21.88 -17.39 4.24
N LEU A 859 -21.93 -18.38 3.35
CA LEU A 859 -23.11 -19.22 3.13
C LEU A 859 -23.11 -20.48 4.00
N ASP A 860 -24.30 -20.99 4.34
CA ASP A 860 -24.44 -22.32 4.94
C ASP A 860 -23.82 -23.36 3.98
N MET A 861 -22.98 -24.28 4.51
CA MET A 861 -22.12 -25.18 3.71
C MET A 861 -22.84 -25.93 2.57
N GLN A 862 -24.13 -26.23 2.69
CA GLN A 862 -24.92 -26.87 1.63
C GLN A 862 -25.13 -25.96 0.40
N ASP A 863 -25.29 -24.66 0.61
CA ASP A 863 -25.45 -23.67 -0.45
C ASP A 863 -24.11 -23.40 -1.15
N SER A 864 -22.98 -23.30 -0.42
CA SER A 864 -21.63 -23.22 -1.01
C SER A 864 -21.32 -24.46 -1.87
N VAL A 865 -21.62 -25.66 -1.35
CA VAL A 865 -21.52 -26.94 -2.07
C VAL A 865 -22.35 -26.94 -3.36
N GLN A 866 -23.59 -26.44 -3.31
CA GLN A 866 -24.46 -26.37 -4.49
C GLN A 866 -23.98 -25.32 -5.50
N LEU A 867 -23.52 -24.16 -5.05
CA LEU A 867 -23.04 -23.05 -5.86
C LEU A 867 -21.79 -23.44 -6.65
N VAL A 868 -20.75 -23.90 -5.97
CA VAL A 868 -19.51 -24.39 -6.58
C VAL A 868 -19.78 -25.64 -7.44
N GLY A 869 -20.57 -26.58 -6.93
CA GLY A 869 -20.96 -27.80 -7.67
C GLY A 869 -21.78 -27.55 -8.94
N SER A 870 -22.42 -26.38 -9.07
CA SER A 870 -23.13 -25.96 -10.29
C SER A 870 -22.23 -25.25 -11.32
N THR A 871 -21.02 -24.85 -10.92
CA THR A 871 -20.11 -24.03 -11.72
C THR A 871 -19.10 -24.90 -12.46
N SER A 872 -19.27 -25.01 -13.78
CA SER A 872 -18.35 -25.76 -14.64
C SER A 872 -16.94 -25.17 -14.60
N GLN A 873 -15.92 -26.04 -14.51
CA GLN A 873 -14.50 -25.70 -14.60
C GLN A 873 -13.94 -24.78 -13.49
N PHE A 874 -14.69 -24.53 -12.40
CA PHE A 874 -14.25 -23.68 -11.28
C PHE A 874 -12.82 -23.98 -10.79
N PHE A 875 -12.53 -25.23 -10.40
CA PHE A 875 -11.20 -25.65 -9.94
C PHE A 875 -10.13 -25.69 -11.05
N GLN A 876 -10.52 -25.67 -12.33
CA GLN A 876 -9.58 -25.51 -13.43
C GLN A 876 -9.15 -24.04 -13.58
N LEU A 877 -10.07 -23.09 -13.44
CA LEU A 877 -9.75 -21.66 -13.44
C LEU A 877 -8.89 -21.31 -12.21
N LEU A 878 -9.26 -21.81 -11.03
CA LEU A 878 -8.47 -21.63 -9.80
C LEU A 878 -7.02 -22.13 -9.97
N ALA A 879 -6.82 -23.30 -10.56
CA ALA A 879 -5.49 -23.86 -10.83
C ALA A 879 -4.66 -23.03 -11.83
N VAL A 880 -5.30 -22.27 -12.72
CA VAL A 880 -4.61 -21.30 -13.58
C VAL A 880 -4.24 -20.04 -12.79
N CYS A 881 -5.14 -19.48 -11.98
CA CYS A 881 -4.84 -18.34 -11.10
C CYS A 881 -3.70 -18.64 -10.11
N MET A 882 -3.66 -19.85 -9.52
CA MET A 882 -2.54 -20.35 -8.70
C MET A 882 -1.18 -20.38 -9.41
N SER A 883 -1.17 -20.21 -10.74
CA SER A 883 -0.01 -20.27 -11.63
C SER A 883 0.22 -18.96 -12.43
N ASP A 884 -0.53 -17.89 -12.14
CA ASP A 884 -0.40 -16.60 -12.84
C ASP A 884 0.95 -15.92 -12.52
N PRO A 885 1.61 -15.21 -13.46
CA PRO A 885 2.84 -14.49 -13.18
C PRO A 885 2.72 -13.40 -12.10
N ASN A 886 1.57 -12.73 -11.95
CA ASN A 886 1.37 -11.73 -10.89
C ASN A 886 1.27 -12.40 -9.51
N ASN A 887 1.86 -11.77 -8.48
CA ASN A 887 1.96 -12.36 -7.13
C ASN A 887 0.61 -12.34 -6.41
N ASP A 888 -0.13 -11.25 -6.52
CA ASP A 888 -1.38 -10.95 -5.79
C ASP A 888 -2.52 -11.88 -6.24
N VAL A 889 -2.63 -12.12 -7.54
CA VAL A 889 -3.52 -13.13 -8.15
C VAL A 889 -3.25 -14.53 -7.59
N ARG A 890 -1.98 -14.88 -7.35
CA ARG A 890 -1.64 -16.15 -6.68
C ARG A 890 -2.03 -16.10 -5.20
N GLN A 891 -1.77 -15.00 -4.49
CA GLN A 891 -2.13 -14.82 -3.07
C GLN A 891 -3.62 -15.05 -2.81
N SER A 892 -4.51 -14.39 -3.57
CA SER A 892 -5.96 -14.59 -3.51
C SER A 892 -6.37 -16.01 -3.94
N ALA A 893 -5.73 -16.59 -4.96
CA ALA A 893 -6.01 -17.96 -5.38
C ALA A 893 -5.63 -19.02 -4.32
N TYR A 894 -4.56 -18.81 -3.55
CA TYR A 894 -4.17 -19.70 -2.44
C TYR A 894 -5.01 -19.48 -1.16
N ALA A 895 -5.58 -18.29 -0.96
CA ALA A 895 -6.61 -18.07 0.07
C ALA A 895 -7.88 -18.84 -0.29
N LEU A 896 -8.45 -18.57 -1.47
CA LEU A 896 -9.65 -19.26 -1.97
C LEU A 896 -9.50 -20.79 -2.03
N LEU A 897 -8.29 -21.32 -2.28
CA LEU A 897 -8.04 -22.77 -2.20
C LEU A 897 -8.22 -23.33 -0.78
N GLY A 898 -7.80 -22.61 0.25
CA GLY A 898 -7.98 -23.01 1.65
C GLY A 898 -9.45 -22.99 2.06
N ASP A 899 -10.18 -21.94 1.68
CA ASP A 899 -11.65 -21.88 1.86
C ASP A 899 -12.34 -23.03 1.11
N CYS A 900 -11.88 -23.36 -0.09
CA CYS A 900 -12.40 -24.51 -0.82
C CYS A 900 -12.16 -25.84 -0.09
N ALA A 901 -11.04 -25.96 0.63
CA ALA A 901 -10.77 -27.11 1.50
C ALA A 901 -11.61 -27.08 2.79
N ILE A 902 -12.00 -25.91 3.30
CA ILE A 902 -12.88 -25.78 4.46
C ILE A 902 -14.34 -26.11 4.12
N TYR A 903 -14.90 -25.47 3.10
CA TYR A 903 -16.35 -25.41 2.87
C TYR A 903 -16.87 -26.29 1.72
N VAL A 904 -16.05 -26.58 0.70
CA VAL A 904 -16.47 -27.32 -0.53
C VAL A 904 -15.50 -28.46 -0.90
N PHE A 905 -14.95 -29.13 0.11
CA PHE A 905 -13.91 -30.14 -0.07
C PHE A 905 -14.32 -31.31 -0.99
N ASP A 906 -15.58 -31.76 -0.92
CA ASP A 906 -16.10 -32.83 -1.77
C ASP A 906 -16.10 -32.48 -3.28
N GLN A 907 -16.12 -31.18 -3.61
CA GLN A 907 -16.05 -30.66 -4.98
C GLN A 907 -14.60 -30.40 -5.41
N LEU A 908 -13.73 -30.05 -4.46
CA LEU A 908 -12.28 -29.89 -4.64
C LEU A 908 -11.55 -31.23 -4.84
N GLN A 909 -11.92 -32.27 -4.08
CA GLN A 909 -11.18 -33.54 -3.99
C GLN A 909 -10.89 -34.21 -5.35
N PRO A 910 -11.79 -34.20 -6.37
CA PRO A 910 -11.49 -34.76 -7.69
C PRO A 910 -10.38 -34.03 -8.47
N GLY A 911 -10.20 -32.72 -8.23
CA GLY A 911 -9.14 -31.90 -8.86
C GLY A 911 -7.84 -31.84 -8.05
N LEU A 912 -7.90 -32.25 -6.78
CA LEU A 912 -6.80 -32.15 -5.81
C LEU A 912 -5.44 -32.71 -6.29
N PRO A 913 -5.36 -33.81 -7.06
CA PRO A 913 -4.07 -34.33 -7.53
C PRO A 913 -3.31 -33.39 -8.48
N THR A 914 -3.99 -32.50 -9.20
CA THR A 914 -3.34 -31.48 -10.04
C THR A 914 -3.00 -30.23 -9.22
N ILE A 915 -3.92 -29.81 -8.36
CA ILE A 915 -3.78 -28.64 -7.47
C ILE A 915 -2.57 -28.80 -6.53
N LEU A 916 -2.37 -29.99 -5.96
CA LEU A 916 -1.22 -30.25 -5.06
C LEU A 916 0.14 -30.18 -5.77
N GLU A 917 0.24 -30.52 -7.06
CA GLU A 917 1.51 -30.38 -7.80
C GLU A 917 1.89 -28.90 -8.02
N ILE A 918 0.89 -28.04 -8.25
CA ILE A 918 1.06 -26.59 -8.40
C ILE A 918 1.44 -25.98 -7.04
N LEU A 919 0.71 -26.32 -5.97
CA LEU A 919 0.97 -25.85 -4.61
C LEU A 919 2.40 -26.23 -4.16
N ILE A 920 2.83 -27.49 -4.33
CA ILE A 920 4.18 -27.96 -3.96
C ILE A 920 5.28 -27.19 -4.73
N ALA A 921 5.01 -26.71 -5.94
CA ALA A 921 5.93 -25.88 -6.71
C ALA A 921 6.00 -24.42 -6.21
N GLN A 922 4.91 -23.87 -5.67
CA GLN A 922 4.85 -22.51 -5.13
C GLN A 922 5.67 -22.34 -3.83
N LEU A 923 5.81 -23.40 -3.02
CA LEU A 923 6.55 -23.37 -1.74
C LEU A 923 8.10 -23.28 -1.92
N GLU A 924 8.60 -22.67 -2.99
CA GLU A 924 10.03 -22.53 -3.33
C GLU A 924 10.58 -21.14 -2.96
N VAL A 925 10.88 -20.94 -1.67
CA VAL A 925 11.42 -19.68 -1.12
C VAL A 925 12.67 -19.18 -1.87
N ALA A 926 13.50 -20.09 -2.36
CA ALA A 926 14.80 -19.80 -2.99
C ALA A 926 14.74 -18.89 -4.24
N LYS A 927 13.56 -18.61 -4.79
CA LYS A 927 13.37 -17.58 -5.83
C LYS A 927 13.28 -16.16 -5.25
N ILE A 928 12.51 -15.99 -4.17
CA ILE A 928 12.28 -14.69 -3.52
C ILE A 928 13.61 -14.05 -3.10
N HIS A 929 14.52 -14.85 -2.55
CA HIS A 929 15.88 -14.42 -2.15
C HIS A 929 16.80 -14.02 -3.32
N LEU A 930 16.38 -14.23 -4.58
CA LEU A 930 17.11 -13.81 -5.79
C LEU A 930 16.46 -12.60 -6.46
N ASP A 931 15.12 -12.56 -6.47
CA ASP A 931 14.35 -11.56 -7.19
C ASP A 931 14.06 -10.31 -6.33
N GLY A 932 13.95 -10.47 -5.00
CA GLY A 932 13.86 -9.36 -4.03
C GLY A 932 12.44 -8.81 -3.80
N GLU A 933 11.40 -9.49 -4.27
CA GLU A 933 10.00 -9.10 -4.11
C GLU A 933 9.38 -9.67 -2.82
N GLU A 934 9.14 -8.83 -1.82
CA GLU A 934 8.62 -9.27 -0.51
C GLU A 934 7.17 -9.80 -0.60
N THR A 935 6.37 -9.34 -1.56
CA THR A 935 5.03 -9.88 -1.88
C THR A 935 5.07 -11.37 -2.20
N GLY A 936 6.21 -11.91 -2.63
CA GLY A 936 6.42 -13.34 -2.81
C GLY A 936 6.20 -14.17 -1.54
N TYR A 937 6.49 -13.63 -0.34
CA TYR A 937 6.29 -14.36 0.92
C TYR A 937 4.80 -14.55 1.24
N SER A 938 3.97 -13.55 0.98
CA SER A 938 2.52 -13.60 1.19
C SER A 938 1.84 -14.71 0.37
N VAL A 939 2.32 -14.93 -0.86
CA VAL A 939 1.88 -16.07 -1.70
C VAL A 939 2.24 -17.41 -1.06
N ILE A 940 3.46 -17.56 -0.53
CA ILE A 940 3.88 -18.81 0.14
C ILE A 940 3.12 -18.99 1.46
N ASN A 941 2.82 -17.91 2.20
CA ASN A 941 2.05 -17.96 3.44
C ASN A 941 0.65 -18.55 3.22
N ASN A 942 -0.09 -18.04 2.24
CA ASN A 942 -1.41 -18.56 1.90
C ASN A 942 -1.34 -19.99 1.33
N ALA A 943 -0.29 -20.32 0.57
CA ALA A 943 -0.04 -21.68 0.11
C ALA A 943 0.23 -22.66 1.27
N CYS A 944 1.02 -22.26 2.28
CA CYS A 944 1.26 -23.03 3.51
C CYS A 944 -0.04 -23.29 4.27
N TRP A 945 -0.84 -22.26 4.51
CA TRP A 945 -2.15 -22.42 5.17
C TRP A 945 -3.06 -23.39 4.38
N SER A 946 -3.12 -23.25 3.05
CA SER A 946 -3.81 -24.18 2.15
C SER A 946 -3.37 -25.65 2.33
N VAL A 947 -2.07 -25.94 2.54
CA VAL A 947 -1.62 -27.32 2.86
C VAL A 947 -2.26 -27.82 4.15
N GLY A 948 -2.33 -26.96 5.18
CA GLY A 948 -2.91 -27.30 6.48
C GLY A 948 -4.37 -27.74 6.38
N GLU A 949 -5.22 -26.94 5.74
CA GLU A 949 -6.64 -27.28 5.59
C GLU A 949 -6.87 -28.51 4.72
N ILE A 950 -6.19 -28.59 3.57
CA ILE A 950 -6.25 -29.78 2.72
C ILE A 950 -5.83 -31.03 3.50
N ALA A 951 -4.76 -30.96 4.30
CA ALA A 951 -4.28 -32.10 5.09
C ALA A 951 -5.27 -32.56 6.17
N MET A 952 -5.96 -31.62 6.83
CA MET A 952 -6.99 -31.93 7.82
C MET A 952 -8.17 -32.72 7.22
N ARG A 953 -8.52 -32.48 5.96
CA ARG A 953 -9.64 -33.16 5.28
C ARG A 953 -9.21 -34.43 4.55
N GLN A 954 -8.11 -34.38 3.80
CA GLN A 954 -7.62 -35.46 2.95
C GLN A 954 -6.87 -36.58 3.72
N LYS A 955 -6.28 -36.25 4.89
CA LYS A 955 -5.69 -37.21 5.86
C LYS A 955 -4.72 -38.22 5.23
N GLU A 956 -4.98 -39.52 5.32
CA GLU A 956 -4.14 -40.58 4.73
C GLU A 956 -3.99 -40.42 3.21
N GLY A 957 -4.95 -39.76 2.54
CA GLY A 957 -4.87 -39.42 1.12
C GLY A 957 -3.77 -38.41 0.76
N MET A 958 -3.11 -37.79 1.74
CA MET A 958 -1.92 -36.95 1.53
C MET A 958 -0.63 -37.75 1.33
N GLN A 959 -0.64 -39.07 1.59
CA GLN A 959 0.52 -39.96 1.55
C GLN A 959 1.43 -39.82 0.30
N PRO A 960 0.94 -39.61 -0.94
CA PRO A 960 1.78 -39.43 -2.13
C PRO A 960 2.59 -38.11 -2.17
N TYR A 961 2.32 -37.18 -1.25
CA TYR A 961 2.83 -35.81 -1.26
C TYR A 961 3.74 -35.49 -0.06
N VAL A 962 3.68 -36.31 1.01
CA VAL A 962 4.30 -36.04 2.32
C VAL A 962 5.78 -35.73 2.23
N GLU A 963 6.58 -36.52 1.50
CA GLU A 963 8.04 -36.33 1.39
C GLU A 963 8.40 -34.97 0.77
N ARG A 964 7.65 -34.54 -0.25
CA ARG A 964 7.85 -33.26 -0.93
C ARG A 964 7.35 -32.08 -0.09
N LEU A 965 6.18 -32.23 0.54
CA LEU A 965 5.64 -31.22 1.46
C LEU A 965 6.54 -31.03 2.68
N LEU A 966 7.05 -32.11 3.27
CA LEU A 966 8.00 -32.05 4.39
C LEU A 966 9.30 -31.35 4.00
N HIS A 967 9.85 -31.62 2.82
CA HIS A 967 11.03 -30.89 2.34
C HIS A 967 10.74 -29.39 2.22
N LYS A 968 9.59 -29.01 1.62
CA LYS A 968 9.22 -27.62 1.36
C LYS A 968 8.91 -26.84 2.65
N LEU A 969 8.00 -27.35 3.47
CA LEU A 969 7.65 -26.78 4.78
C LEU A 969 8.87 -26.78 5.71
N GLY A 970 9.71 -27.81 5.63
CA GLY A 970 10.99 -27.86 6.34
C GLY A 970 11.93 -26.73 5.93
N THR A 971 12.18 -26.51 4.63
CA THR A 971 13.04 -25.42 4.16
C THR A 971 12.58 -24.05 4.68
N ILE A 972 11.28 -23.78 4.66
CA ILE A 972 10.70 -22.55 5.26
C ILE A 972 11.02 -22.50 6.76
N LEU A 973 10.69 -23.57 7.49
CA LEU A 973 10.86 -23.69 8.95
C LEU A 973 12.33 -23.77 9.44
N PHE A 974 13.30 -23.84 8.53
CA PHE A 974 14.73 -23.77 8.83
C PHE A 974 15.36 -22.42 8.44
N ASP A 975 14.61 -21.50 7.84
CA ASP A 975 15.11 -20.21 7.41
C ASP A 975 14.78 -19.11 8.44
N GLU A 976 15.80 -18.37 8.86
CA GLU A 976 15.69 -17.27 9.84
C GLU A 976 15.56 -15.90 9.16
N ASN A 977 15.50 -15.86 7.81
CA ASN A 977 15.33 -14.64 7.01
C ASN A 977 13.89 -14.45 6.47
N VAL A 978 12.97 -15.39 6.75
CA VAL A 978 11.57 -15.31 6.29
C VAL A 978 10.64 -14.78 7.40
N PRO A 979 9.53 -14.10 7.05
CA PRO A 979 8.61 -13.54 8.04
C PRO A 979 8.06 -14.58 9.04
N ASP A 980 7.87 -14.15 10.29
CA ASP A 980 7.40 -15.03 11.37
C ASP A 980 6.04 -15.67 11.07
N SER A 981 5.10 -14.92 10.49
CA SER A 981 3.78 -15.41 10.08
C SER A 981 3.85 -16.59 9.09
N LEU A 982 4.81 -16.56 8.16
CA LEU A 982 5.09 -17.66 7.23
C LEU A 982 5.73 -18.87 7.95
N ASN A 983 6.64 -18.61 8.89
CA ASN A 983 7.23 -19.63 9.76
C ASN A 983 6.18 -20.33 10.65
N GLU A 984 5.21 -19.57 11.16
CA GLU A 984 4.06 -20.04 11.92
C GLU A 984 3.11 -20.88 11.07
N ASN A 985 2.69 -20.40 9.89
CA ASN A 985 1.82 -21.15 8.98
C ASN A 985 2.50 -22.43 8.46
N ALA A 986 3.81 -22.42 8.21
CA ALA A 986 4.56 -23.62 7.86
C ALA A 986 4.56 -24.66 9.00
N ALA A 987 4.70 -24.23 10.26
CA ALA A 987 4.58 -25.10 11.42
C ALA A 987 3.15 -25.65 11.59
N ILE A 988 2.12 -24.80 11.48
CA ILE A 988 0.70 -25.20 11.55
C ILE A 988 0.38 -26.26 10.48
N ALA A 989 0.81 -26.04 9.23
CA ALA A 989 0.63 -26.98 8.13
C ALA A 989 1.34 -28.32 8.35
N LEU A 990 2.60 -28.29 8.82
CA LEU A 990 3.37 -29.50 9.14
C LEU A 990 2.74 -30.30 10.29
N GLY A 991 2.23 -29.61 11.31
CA GLY A 991 1.48 -30.20 12.41
C GLY A 991 0.20 -30.86 11.91
N ARG A 992 -0.64 -30.13 11.16
CA ARG A 992 -1.89 -30.63 10.55
C ARG A 992 -1.65 -31.86 9.65
N LEU A 993 -0.55 -31.91 8.90
CA LEU A 993 -0.15 -33.08 8.09
C LEU A 993 0.10 -34.35 8.94
N GLY A 994 0.52 -34.20 10.19
CA GLY A 994 0.67 -35.30 11.15
C GLY A 994 -0.62 -36.06 11.46
N LEU A 995 -1.80 -35.41 11.36
CA LEU A 995 -3.10 -36.00 11.69
C LEU A 995 -3.43 -37.24 10.85
N GLY A 996 -3.02 -37.26 9.57
CA GLY A 996 -3.20 -38.39 8.66
C GLY A 996 -1.92 -39.11 8.24
N CYS A 997 -0.74 -38.47 8.39
CA CYS A 997 0.53 -38.98 7.84
C CYS A 997 1.67 -39.10 8.87
N SER A 998 1.35 -39.08 10.17
CA SER A 998 2.31 -39.20 11.29
C SER A 998 3.40 -40.28 11.12
N GLN A 999 3.06 -41.47 10.63
CA GLN A 999 4.01 -42.57 10.43
C GLN A 999 5.14 -42.26 9.42
N TYR A 1000 4.89 -41.38 8.46
CA TYR A 1000 5.87 -40.97 7.45
C TYR A 1000 6.73 -39.80 7.92
N LEU A 1001 6.16 -38.92 8.76
CA LEU A 1001 6.88 -37.79 9.36
C LEU A 1001 7.76 -38.21 10.56
N SER A 1002 7.41 -39.30 11.25
CA SER A 1002 8.04 -39.66 12.54
C SER A 1002 9.52 -40.04 12.44
N VAL A 1003 10.00 -40.46 11.26
CA VAL A 1003 11.43 -40.72 11.02
C VAL A 1003 12.27 -39.43 10.96
N HIS A 1004 11.63 -38.27 10.75
CA HIS A 1004 12.25 -36.94 10.70
C HIS A 1004 12.02 -36.13 11.99
N LEU A 1005 11.30 -36.66 12.98
CA LEU A 1005 10.85 -35.90 14.17
C LEU A 1005 11.97 -35.16 14.90
N ALA A 1006 13.13 -35.78 15.09
CA ALA A 1006 14.29 -35.16 15.75
C ALA A 1006 14.89 -33.96 15.00
N GLN A 1007 14.61 -33.83 13.69
CA GLN A 1007 15.05 -32.70 12.86
C GLN A 1007 14.05 -31.55 12.91
N ILE A 1008 12.75 -31.85 12.83
CA ILE A 1008 11.68 -30.84 12.77
C ILE A 1008 11.30 -30.27 14.14
N ALA A 1009 11.45 -31.05 15.23
CA ALA A 1009 10.90 -30.67 16.54
C ALA A 1009 11.40 -29.31 17.09
N PRO A 1010 12.71 -28.95 17.04
CA PRO A 1010 13.18 -27.70 17.64
C PRO A 1010 12.56 -26.46 17.00
N ASN A 1011 12.53 -26.40 15.66
CA ASN A 1011 12.01 -25.23 14.97
C ASN A 1011 10.48 -25.22 14.88
N PHE A 1012 9.83 -26.40 14.82
CA PHE A 1012 8.38 -26.49 14.98
C PHE A 1012 7.93 -25.90 16.33
N LEU A 1013 8.64 -26.23 17.42
CA LEU A 1013 8.34 -25.67 18.74
C LEU A 1013 8.62 -24.17 18.80
N ARG A 1014 9.77 -23.72 18.28
CA ARG A 1014 10.14 -22.29 18.19
C ARG A 1014 9.06 -21.43 17.52
N SER A 1015 8.54 -21.87 16.37
CA SER A 1015 7.49 -21.13 15.65
C SER A 1015 6.13 -21.26 16.34
N VAL A 1016 5.72 -22.47 16.76
CA VAL A 1016 4.39 -22.67 17.36
C VAL A 1016 4.26 -22.02 18.75
N GLN A 1017 5.37 -21.70 19.44
CA GLN A 1017 5.38 -20.89 20.67
C GLN A 1017 4.88 -19.46 20.45
N LYS A 1018 5.13 -18.87 19.27
CA LYS A 1018 4.66 -17.51 18.92
C LYS A 1018 3.16 -17.47 18.63
N VAL A 1019 2.64 -18.53 18.00
CA VAL A 1019 1.22 -18.69 17.66
C VAL A 1019 0.34 -18.63 18.91
N SER A 1020 -0.70 -17.78 18.88
CA SER A 1020 -1.71 -17.67 19.93
C SER A 1020 -2.54 -18.97 20.08
N TRP A 1021 -3.13 -19.20 21.26
CA TRP A 1021 -3.96 -20.39 21.48
C TRP A 1021 -5.29 -20.31 20.71
N THR A 1022 -5.37 -21.07 19.63
CA THR A 1022 -6.55 -21.21 18.76
C THR A 1022 -6.88 -22.69 18.53
N ASP A 1023 -8.05 -22.97 17.94
CA ASP A 1023 -8.35 -24.32 17.46
C ASP A 1023 -7.33 -24.77 16.38
N GLU A 1024 -6.72 -23.86 15.60
CA GLU A 1024 -5.65 -24.19 14.64
C GLU A 1024 -4.38 -24.70 15.33
N LYS A 1025 -3.91 -23.99 16.36
CA LYS A 1025 -2.78 -24.42 17.21
C LYS A 1025 -3.08 -25.76 17.88
N CYS A 1026 -4.31 -25.97 18.32
CA CYS A 1026 -4.75 -27.28 18.84
C CYS A 1026 -4.70 -28.38 17.77
N HIS A 1027 -5.12 -28.13 16.53
CA HIS A 1027 -5.02 -29.11 15.44
C HIS A 1027 -3.56 -29.42 15.09
N ALA A 1028 -2.71 -28.40 14.96
CA ALA A 1028 -1.30 -28.55 14.64
C ALA A 1028 -0.54 -29.35 15.71
N LEU A 1029 -0.70 -28.99 16.99
CA LEU A 1029 -0.12 -29.73 18.12
C LEU A 1029 -0.70 -31.14 18.24
N THR A 1030 -1.97 -31.37 17.92
CA THR A 1030 -2.56 -32.72 17.90
C THR A 1030 -1.88 -33.61 16.88
N GLY A 1031 -1.71 -33.13 15.65
CA GLY A 1031 -1.01 -33.89 14.60
C GLY A 1031 0.47 -34.08 14.92
N PHE A 1032 1.17 -33.07 15.45
CA PHE A 1032 2.55 -33.20 15.93
C PHE A 1032 2.69 -34.27 17.03
N MET A 1033 1.77 -34.29 17.99
CA MET A 1033 1.72 -35.34 19.02
C MET A 1033 1.47 -36.74 18.43
N MET A 1034 0.75 -36.87 17.32
CA MET A 1034 0.62 -38.15 16.61
C MET A 1034 1.94 -38.56 15.93
N ILE A 1035 2.75 -37.60 15.44
CA ILE A 1035 4.14 -37.85 14.98
C ILE A 1035 5.00 -38.34 16.16
N MET A 1036 4.90 -37.69 17.33
CA MET A 1036 5.61 -38.10 18.56
C MET A 1036 5.24 -39.51 19.01
N LEU A 1037 3.95 -39.87 18.99
CA LEU A 1037 3.49 -41.22 19.35
C LEU A 1037 3.98 -42.30 18.37
N ALA A 1038 4.26 -41.94 17.12
CA ALA A 1038 4.82 -42.85 16.12
C ALA A 1038 6.35 -43.03 16.21
N ASN A 1039 7.09 -42.11 16.85
CA ASN A 1039 8.51 -42.28 17.17
C ASN A 1039 8.93 -41.55 18.47
N PRO A 1040 8.56 -42.06 19.66
CA PRO A 1040 8.80 -41.34 20.92
C PRO A 1040 10.29 -41.13 21.26
N GLY A 1041 11.19 -41.97 20.75
CA GLY A 1041 12.63 -41.84 21.01
C GLY A 1041 13.26 -40.59 20.39
N ALA A 1042 12.64 -40.00 19.36
CA ALA A 1042 13.20 -38.87 18.62
C ALA A 1042 13.04 -37.50 19.32
N MET A 1043 12.27 -37.41 20.42
CA MET A 1043 12.05 -36.16 21.16
C MET A 1043 13.08 -35.89 22.26
N GLU A 1044 14.12 -36.71 22.43
CA GLU A 1044 15.06 -36.64 23.57
C GLU A 1044 15.60 -35.24 23.88
N GLN A 1045 15.83 -34.41 22.85
CA GLN A 1045 16.38 -33.06 22.98
C GLN A 1045 15.31 -31.95 23.17
N SER A 1046 14.05 -32.19 22.78
CA SER A 1046 12.97 -31.18 22.72
C SER A 1046 11.74 -31.52 23.58
N LEU A 1047 11.75 -32.64 24.31
CA LEU A 1047 10.59 -33.10 25.09
C LEU A 1047 10.20 -32.12 26.23
N LEU A 1048 11.20 -31.52 26.89
CA LEU A 1048 10.95 -30.56 27.97
C LEU A 1048 10.37 -29.24 27.44
N GLU A 1049 10.87 -28.77 26.30
CA GLU A 1049 10.33 -27.61 25.57
C GLU A 1049 8.89 -27.84 25.12
N PHE A 1050 8.59 -29.02 24.57
CA PHE A 1050 7.21 -29.41 24.23
C PHE A 1050 6.29 -29.44 25.47
N PHE A 1051 6.77 -29.93 26.63
CA PHE A 1051 5.99 -29.90 27.87
C PHE A 1051 5.82 -28.49 28.46
N SER A 1052 6.79 -27.58 28.24
CA SER A 1052 6.63 -26.14 28.49
C SER A 1052 5.49 -25.59 27.64
N GLU A 1053 5.56 -25.79 26.32
CA GLU A 1053 4.55 -25.31 25.36
C GLU A 1053 3.12 -25.75 25.75
N ILE A 1054 2.86 -27.05 25.88
CA ILE A 1054 1.50 -27.53 26.21
C ILE A 1054 1.04 -27.19 27.63
N SER A 1055 1.91 -26.65 28.50
CA SER A 1055 1.52 -26.12 29.82
C SER A 1055 0.93 -24.72 29.76
N THR A 1056 1.16 -23.97 28.67
CA THR A 1056 0.61 -22.61 28.46
C THR A 1056 -0.85 -22.60 28.00
N ALA A 1057 -1.42 -23.78 27.74
CA ALA A 1057 -2.68 -23.95 27.02
C ALA A 1057 -3.89 -23.29 27.69
N ASP A 1058 -4.56 -22.38 26.97
CA ASP A 1058 -5.79 -21.72 27.43
C ASP A 1058 -6.92 -22.74 27.66
N LEU A 1059 -7.39 -22.82 28.91
CA LEU A 1059 -8.49 -23.65 29.38
C LEU A 1059 -9.81 -23.46 28.62
N ASN A 1060 -10.06 -22.27 28.05
CA ASN A 1060 -11.23 -21.99 27.23
C ASN A 1060 -11.13 -22.74 25.89
N VAL A 1061 -10.01 -22.57 25.19
CA VAL A 1061 -9.71 -23.18 23.90
C VAL A 1061 -9.58 -24.70 24.04
N VAL A 1062 -8.79 -25.19 25.02
CA VAL A 1062 -8.69 -26.64 25.26
C VAL A 1062 -9.92 -27.25 25.96
N GLY A 1063 -10.92 -26.43 26.25
CA GLY A 1063 -12.28 -26.84 26.64
C GLY A 1063 -13.20 -27.12 25.43
N SER A 1064 -12.85 -26.63 24.23
CA SER A 1064 -13.63 -26.80 23.00
C SER A 1064 -13.75 -28.27 22.58
N SER A 1065 -14.59 -28.56 21.59
CA SER A 1065 -14.66 -29.91 20.98
C SER A 1065 -13.35 -30.31 20.28
N VAL A 1066 -12.61 -29.34 19.72
CA VAL A 1066 -11.26 -29.56 19.17
C VAL A 1066 -10.26 -29.72 20.31
N GLY A 1067 -10.34 -28.86 21.33
CA GLY A 1067 -9.55 -28.92 22.55
C GLY A 1067 -9.58 -30.29 23.26
N GLN A 1068 -10.72 -30.98 23.22
CA GLN A 1068 -10.85 -32.35 23.75
C GLN A 1068 -10.01 -33.38 22.99
N ALA A 1069 -9.87 -33.26 21.67
CA ALA A 1069 -9.00 -34.12 20.87
C ALA A 1069 -7.52 -33.87 21.20
N PHE A 1070 -7.12 -32.59 21.29
CA PHE A 1070 -5.79 -32.18 21.75
C PHE A 1070 -5.46 -32.75 23.14
N ARG A 1071 -6.33 -32.54 24.14
CA ARG A 1071 -6.10 -33.03 25.52
C ARG A 1071 -6.08 -34.55 25.63
N SER A 1072 -6.85 -35.27 24.81
CA SER A 1072 -6.83 -36.74 24.75
C SER A 1072 -5.46 -37.23 24.25
N THR A 1073 -4.98 -36.66 23.15
CA THR A 1073 -3.68 -37.01 22.56
C THR A 1073 -2.51 -36.60 23.48
N ALA A 1074 -2.60 -35.44 24.14
CA ALA A 1074 -1.62 -35.00 25.15
C ALA A 1074 -1.53 -35.97 26.32
N LYS A 1075 -2.67 -36.45 26.85
CA LYS A 1075 -2.67 -37.49 27.89
C LYS A 1075 -2.04 -38.79 27.43
N GLN A 1076 -2.24 -39.20 26.18
CA GLN A 1076 -1.58 -40.39 25.61
C GLN A 1076 -0.06 -40.19 25.52
N VAL A 1077 0.40 -39.05 25.00
CA VAL A 1077 1.82 -38.66 24.96
C VAL A 1077 2.46 -38.70 26.35
N ILE A 1078 1.83 -38.06 27.35
CA ILE A 1078 2.31 -38.01 28.73
C ILE A 1078 2.40 -39.42 29.33
N GLN A 1079 1.41 -40.30 29.07
CA GLN A 1079 1.46 -41.70 29.50
C GLN A 1079 2.60 -42.49 28.85
N THR A 1080 2.86 -42.27 27.56
CA THR A 1080 3.98 -42.90 26.85
C THR A 1080 5.32 -42.51 27.46
N TYR A 1081 5.59 -41.21 27.66
CA TYR A 1081 6.87 -40.76 28.24
C TYR A 1081 7.01 -41.12 29.72
N ARG A 1082 5.93 -41.11 30.51
CA ARG A 1082 5.94 -41.64 31.89
C ARG A 1082 6.24 -43.15 31.95
N GLY A 1083 5.98 -43.89 30.87
CA GLY A 1083 6.41 -45.29 30.73
C GLY A 1083 7.87 -45.47 30.28
N MET A 1084 8.51 -44.43 29.76
CA MET A 1084 9.89 -44.47 29.23
C MET A 1084 10.92 -43.83 30.16
N ILE A 1085 10.54 -42.80 30.92
CA ILE A 1085 11.42 -42.02 31.80
C ILE A 1085 11.33 -42.57 33.23
N PRO A 1086 12.43 -43.12 33.82
CA PRO A 1086 12.38 -43.79 35.12
C PRO A 1086 11.97 -42.90 36.31
N ASP A 1087 12.21 -41.59 36.22
CA ASP A 1087 11.75 -40.58 37.17
C ASP A 1087 11.13 -39.39 36.40
N PHE A 1088 9.91 -39.61 35.92
CA PHE A 1088 9.17 -38.64 35.11
C PHE A 1088 8.83 -37.35 35.87
N ASP A 1089 8.57 -37.45 37.18
CA ASP A 1089 8.18 -36.31 37.98
C ASP A 1089 9.41 -35.44 38.34
N ALA A 1090 10.60 -36.02 38.49
CA ALA A 1090 11.85 -35.26 38.52
C ALA A 1090 12.22 -34.64 37.16
N PHE A 1091 11.93 -35.31 36.04
CA PHE A 1091 12.10 -34.73 34.69
C PHE A 1091 11.22 -33.49 34.48
N LEU A 1092 9.94 -33.54 34.90
CA LEU A 1092 9.06 -32.36 34.93
C LEU A 1092 9.54 -31.27 35.91
N GLY A 1093 10.49 -31.56 36.80
CA GLY A 1093 11.19 -30.57 37.63
C GLY A 1093 12.13 -29.65 36.84
N GLY A 1094 12.34 -29.89 35.55
CA GLY A 1094 13.01 -28.96 34.64
C GLY A 1094 12.14 -27.81 34.13
N LEU A 1095 10.82 -27.85 34.35
CA LEU A 1095 9.90 -26.77 33.96
C LEU A 1095 9.90 -25.62 34.99
N PRO A 1096 9.61 -24.37 34.56
CA PRO A 1096 9.21 -23.29 35.45
C PRO A 1096 8.11 -23.72 36.45
N PRO A 1097 8.13 -23.29 37.72
CA PRO A 1097 7.21 -23.80 38.75
C PRO A 1097 5.72 -23.53 38.46
N ASP A 1098 5.43 -22.42 37.80
CA ASP A 1098 4.12 -21.99 37.33
C ASP A 1098 3.63 -22.86 36.16
N GLN A 1099 4.49 -23.10 35.15
CA GLN A 1099 4.23 -24.06 34.08
C GLN A 1099 4.03 -25.49 34.62
N GLN A 1100 4.85 -25.92 35.58
CA GLN A 1100 4.71 -27.23 36.23
C GLN A 1100 3.34 -27.37 36.93
N ALA A 1101 2.87 -26.32 37.60
CA ALA A 1101 1.55 -26.29 38.22
C ALA A 1101 0.41 -26.28 37.17
N SER A 1102 0.56 -25.51 36.08
CA SER A 1102 -0.41 -25.48 34.98
C SER A 1102 -0.51 -26.83 34.27
N PHE A 1103 0.62 -27.45 33.92
CA PHE A 1103 0.70 -28.80 33.36
C PHE A 1103 0.00 -29.83 34.26
N GLN A 1104 0.21 -29.75 35.58
CA GLN A 1104 -0.53 -30.58 36.53
C GLN A 1104 -2.04 -30.31 36.47
N GLN A 1105 -2.48 -29.05 36.53
CA GLN A 1105 -3.90 -28.67 36.45
C GLN A 1105 -4.58 -29.13 35.15
N LEU A 1106 -3.90 -29.00 34.01
CA LEU A 1106 -4.40 -29.35 32.67
C LEU A 1106 -4.50 -30.87 32.45
N TYR A 1107 -3.51 -31.64 32.90
CA TYR A 1107 -3.35 -33.04 32.49
C TYR A 1107 -3.45 -34.06 33.64
N SER A 1108 -3.34 -33.66 34.91
CA SER A 1108 -3.44 -34.56 36.08
C SER A 1108 -4.89 -34.89 36.45
N THR A 1109 -5.52 -35.66 35.57
CA THR A 1109 -6.74 -36.43 35.87
C THR A 1109 -6.60 -37.83 35.27
N ALA A 1110 -5.99 -38.71 36.06
CA ALA A 1110 -5.96 -40.16 35.93
C ALA A 1110 -5.94 -40.75 37.35
#